data_AF-A0A951X3I5-F1
#
_entry.id   AF-A0A951X3I5-F1
#
_cell.length_a   1.000
_cell.length_b   1.000
_cell.length_c   1.000
_cell.angle_alpha   90.00
_cell.angle_beta   90.00
_cell.angle_gamma   90.00
#
_symmetry.space_group_name_H-M   'P 1'
#
loop_
_entity.id
_entity.type
_entity.pdbx_description
1 polymer ?
#
loop_
_entity_poly.entity_id
_entity_poly.type
_entity_poly.pdbx_seq_one_letter_code
_entity_poly.pdbx_strand_id
1 'polypeptide(L)'
;MKRRQTAEHGRLMASENREADWKNWGPYLSERAWGTVREDYSADGTAWEFFPHDHARSRTYRWNEDGLGGFSNRHQNICLGVALWNGVDPILKERLFGLTGNQGNHGEDVKEYYYYLDSTPTHSYAKMLYKYPQVEYPYARLEQENRERGRLAPEFELVDALGEVFKQGRYFDVFIEYAKDDQEDILCRISAVNRGPDAAPIHILPQTWYRNDWSWGYDRKRSQFAVLDGPREQVVGASTRHRHLGNRWWYVDVADRPGTQLLFTENDTNKERLWGIPNETPYVKDGFHEAVVYGRMDKVNPAQVGSKAAAHFQAMVQPGETFTVRVRFTNQAMDDPFGEFDAIFARRIGEADEFYAAVQNPAIDEDRRLVQRQAFAGLLWTKQLFHYSIDLWLNGDPAGPPPPEQRKYGRNAEWSHLYNFDVLSVPDKWEYPWYAAWDLAFHMPPMAMIDPEWAKRQLILLLREWYMHPNGQIPAYEWAFSDVNPPVHAWAAWRVYKIARNATGVADTDFLEKVFQKLLLNFTWWVNRKDNEGRNVFQGGFLGLDNIGVFDRNAPLPTGGHLEQADGTAWMGMFCLNMLAMALELARTRPAYEDVATKFFEHFIYIANAINSSMDEGGLWSEGDGFYYDSIHLPSGEEYPLKIRSFVGLIPLYAVETLEPELLNMLPRFRQRMEWFIKYRPNLVSRIASLTTPGQGGRLLLSLLNREQLTRVLQRMLDPQQFLSDYGLRSVSKEHEHNPYMLSVNGQTHVVRYEPAESSSGLFGGNSNWRGPIWFPVNYLIVESLQKYHHYYGSTLQVDMPAGSDRRATLDEVAADLSRRLTSIFLRDKQGWRAFNGGVELFQQDSHWRDYILFYEYFNGDNGAGIGASHQTGWTALVAKLIQQSGGRD
;
A
#
# COMPACT_ATOMS: atom_id res chain seq x y z
N MET A 1 -30.50 -4.58 1.83
CA MET A 1 -30.57 -6.04 1.57
C MET A 1 -29.45 -6.70 2.36
N LYS A 2 -29.73 -7.69 3.22
CA LYS A 2 -28.66 -8.45 3.90
C LYS A 2 -27.83 -9.15 2.81
N ARG A 3 -26.49 -9.03 2.85
CA ARG A 3 -25.60 -9.73 1.92
C ARG A 3 -25.87 -11.23 1.98
N ARG A 4 -25.83 -11.92 0.82
CA ARG A 4 -25.89 -13.38 0.75
C ARG A 4 -24.69 -13.94 1.51
N GLN A 5 -24.93 -14.78 2.52
CA GLN A 5 -23.84 -15.48 3.21
C GLN A 5 -23.28 -16.59 2.31
N THR A 6 -21.97 -16.65 2.20
CA THR A 6 -21.21 -17.64 1.42
C THR A 6 -20.27 -18.42 2.33
N ALA A 7 -19.60 -19.46 1.82
CA ALA A 7 -18.61 -20.23 2.58
C ALA A 7 -17.51 -19.33 3.17
N GLU A 8 -17.00 -18.38 2.38
CA GLU A 8 -15.96 -17.44 2.82
C GLU A 8 -16.44 -16.51 3.94
N HIS A 9 -17.69 -16.02 3.89
CA HIS A 9 -18.29 -15.29 5.00
C HIS A 9 -18.35 -16.15 6.28
N GLY A 10 -18.64 -17.45 6.14
CA GLY A 10 -18.59 -18.42 7.24
C GLY A 10 -17.21 -18.51 7.89
N ARG A 11 -16.14 -18.59 7.09
CA ARG A 11 -14.76 -18.60 7.59
C ARG A 11 -14.37 -17.31 8.29
N LEU A 12 -14.80 -16.16 7.77
CA LEU A 12 -14.55 -14.86 8.40
C LEU A 12 -15.22 -14.78 9.78
N MET A 13 -16.48 -15.22 9.89
CA MET A 13 -17.18 -15.28 11.19
C MET A 13 -16.50 -16.25 12.16
N ALA A 14 -16.09 -17.44 11.70
CA ALA A 14 -15.35 -18.39 12.54
C ALA A 14 -14.01 -17.82 13.02
N SER A 15 -13.32 -17.03 12.17
CA SER A 15 -12.09 -16.33 12.54
C SER A 15 -12.31 -15.21 13.55
N GLU A 16 -13.36 -14.41 13.38
CA GLU A 16 -13.73 -13.34 14.32
C GLU A 16 -14.12 -13.91 15.69
N ASN A 17 -14.89 -15.01 15.70
CA ASN A 17 -15.31 -15.72 16.92
C ASN A 17 -14.19 -16.56 17.56
N ARG A 18 -13.02 -16.67 16.93
CA ARG A 18 -11.90 -17.52 17.35
C ARG A 18 -12.26 -19.02 17.43
N GLU A 19 -13.16 -19.46 16.57
CA GLU A 19 -13.54 -20.87 16.39
C GLU A 19 -12.56 -21.58 15.42
N ALA A 20 -12.00 -20.85 14.46
CA ALA A 20 -10.95 -21.31 13.55
C ALA A 20 -10.02 -20.16 13.14
N ASP A 21 -8.74 -20.42 12.91
CA ASP A 21 -7.70 -19.45 12.56
C ASP A 21 -7.31 -19.56 11.07
N TRP A 22 -8.30 -19.37 10.18
CA TRP A 22 -8.07 -19.44 8.73
C TRP A 22 -7.01 -18.46 8.22
N LYS A 23 -6.85 -17.32 8.89
CA LYS A 23 -5.85 -16.29 8.59
C LYS A 23 -4.46 -16.63 9.14
N ASN A 24 -4.27 -17.75 9.83
CA ASN A 24 -2.95 -18.16 10.34
C ASN A 24 -1.94 -18.30 9.20
N TRP A 25 -2.36 -18.88 8.06
CA TRP A 25 -1.52 -19.04 6.88
C TRP A 25 -1.95 -18.08 5.78
N GLY A 26 -1.01 -17.47 5.07
CA GLY A 26 -1.30 -16.50 4.03
C GLY A 26 -0.05 -16.13 3.23
N PRO A 27 -0.20 -15.30 2.19
CA PRO A 27 0.93 -14.82 1.44
C PRO A 27 1.65 -13.76 2.25
N TYR A 28 2.38 -14.12 3.31
CA TYR A 28 2.95 -13.16 4.28
C TYR A 28 4.46 -12.91 4.10
N LEU A 29 5.07 -13.53 3.09
CA LEU A 29 6.44 -13.21 2.67
C LEU A 29 6.46 -11.86 1.94
N SER A 30 7.60 -11.18 2.05
CA SER A 30 7.90 -10.05 1.18
C SER A 30 8.25 -10.53 -0.22
N GLU A 31 8.06 -9.70 -1.24
CA GLU A 31 8.70 -9.95 -2.54
C GLU A 31 10.17 -9.49 -2.54
N ARG A 32 10.51 -8.57 -1.63
CA ARG A 32 11.88 -8.08 -1.39
C ARG A 32 12.17 -7.88 0.10
N ALA A 33 13.20 -8.54 0.63
CA ALA A 33 13.68 -8.29 1.99
C ALA A 33 15.09 -7.67 2.05
N TRP A 34 15.85 -7.77 0.96
CA TRP A 34 17.14 -7.08 0.80
C TRP A 34 16.96 -5.57 0.63
N GLY A 35 18.02 -4.80 0.93
CA GLY A 35 18.01 -3.34 0.79
C GLY A 35 17.06 -2.58 1.73
N THR A 36 16.58 -3.20 2.81
CA THR A 36 15.63 -2.58 3.75
C THR A 36 16.33 -1.97 4.96
N VAL A 37 15.72 -0.94 5.58
CA VAL A 37 16.28 -0.24 6.73
C VAL A 37 16.48 -1.16 7.93
N ARG A 38 15.55 -2.09 8.16
CA ARG A 38 15.68 -3.09 9.24
C ARG A 38 16.86 -4.04 9.04
N GLU A 39 17.23 -4.34 7.80
CA GLU A 39 18.40 -5.19 7.46
C GLU A 39 19.70 -4.37 7.28
N ASP A 40 19.65 -3.05 7.46
CA ASP A 40 20.81 -2.17 7.42
C ASP A 40 21.60 -2.25 8.72
N TYR A 41 22.85 -2.70 8.63
CA TYR A 41 23.77 -2.71 9.76
C TYR A 41 25.03 -1.86 9.51
N SER A 42 25.02 -1.02 8.48
CA SER A 42 26.09 -0.09 8.15
C SER A 42 26.27 1.00 9.22
N ALA A 43 27.40 1.73 9.14
CA ALA A 43 27.68 2.85 10.04
C ALA A 43 27.07 4.18 9.54
N ASP A 44 26.85 4.30 8.24
CA ASP A 44 26.40 5.50 7.53
C ASP A 44 24.92 5.43 7.11
N GLY A 45 24.25 4.31 7.33
CA GLY A 45 22.86 4.13 6.94
C GLY A 45 22.73 3.86 5.44
N THR A 46 23.60 3.05 4.83
CA THR A 46 23.52 2.71 3.40
C THR A 46 22.80 1.39 3.20
N ALA A 47 21.49 1.35 3.47
CA ALA A 47 20.68 0.12 3.47
C ALA A 47 20.78 -0.67 2.15
N TRP A 48 20.70 0.03 1.02
CA TRP A 48 20.75 -0.55 -0.32
C TRP A 48 22.12 -1.18 -0.63
N GLU A 49 23.22 -0.53 -0.24
CA GLU A 49 24.58 -1.01 -0.47
C GLU A 49 24.99 -2.09 0.54
N PHE A 50 24.44 -2.05 1.75
CA PHE A 50 24.83 -2.94 2.84
C PHE A 50 24.30 -4.37 2.66
N PHE A 51 23.08 -4.51 2.17
CA PHE A 51 22.48 -5.80 1.84
C PHE A 51 21.85 -5.77 0.44
N PRO A 52 22.68 -5.80 -0.63
CA PRO A 52 22.22 -5.73 -2.00
C PRO A 52 21.58 -7.04 -2.47
N HIS A 53 20.89 -7.00 -3.61
CA HIS A 53 20.28 -8.17 -4.25
C HIS A 53 21.27 -9.34 -4.42
N ASP A 54 22.55 -9.08 -4.76
CA ASP A 54 23.53 -10.17 -4.96
C ASP A 54 23.69 -11.05 -3.71
N HIS A 55 23.63 -10.44 -2.53
CA HIS A 55 23.77 -11.14 -1.26
C HIS A 55 22.50 -11.93 -0.89
N ALA A 56 21.32 -11.55 -1.40
CA ALA A 56 20.01 -12.07 -0.97
C ALA A 56 19.88 -13.60 -1.03
N ARG A 57 20.50 -14.23 -2.04
CA ARG A 57 20.50 -15.71 -2.20
C ARG A 57 21.39 -16.44 -1.22
N SER A 58 22.42 -15.76 -0.71
CA SER A 58 23.49 -16.36 0.10
C SER A 58 23.49 -15.88 1.55
N ARG A 59 22.76 -14.81 1.87
CA ARG A 59 22.68 -14.21 3.21
C ARG A 59 21.29 -14.38 3.78
N THR A 60 21.22 -14.83 5.02
CA THR A 60 19.97 -15.01 5.75
C THR A 60 19.46 -13.69 6.31
N TYR A 61 18.13 -13.52 6.34
CA TYR A 61 17.46 -12.33 6.89
C TYR A 61 17.20 -12.46 8.38
N ARG A 62 17.29 -11.36 9.10
CA ARG A 62 17.06 -11.30 10.55
C ARG A 62 15.59 -11.12 10.90
N TRP A 63 14.91 -10.27 10.14
CA TRP A 63 13.63 -9.73 10.55
C TRP A 63 12.46 -10.48 9.94
N ASN A 64 12.51 -10.75 8.64
CA ASN A 64 11.48 -11.46 7.87
C ASN A 64 12.12 -12.46 6.87
N GLU A 65 11.35 -12.94 5.90
CA GLU A 65 11.82 -13.70 4.73
C GLU A 65 11.15 -13.17 3.45
N ASP A 66 11.86 -13.31 2.32
CA ASP A 66 11.32 -13.09 0.96
C ASP A 66 11.19 -14.40 0.17
N GLY A 67 10.38 -14.39 -0.88
CA GLY A 67 10.27 -15.52 -1.81
C GLY A 67 9.14 -15.37 -2.82
N LEU A 68 9.39 -15.84 -4.05
CA LEU A 68 8.45 -15.77 -5.17
C LEU A 68 7.17 -16.57 -4.87
N GLY A 69 6.03 -15.89 -4.90
CA GLY A 69 4.72 -16.49 -4.60
C GLY A 69 4.66 -17.09 -3.20
N GLY A 70 5.35 -16.46 -2.26
CA GLY A 70 5.58 -17.00 -0.92
C GLY A 70 4.34 -17.09 -0.04
N PHE A 71 4.27 -18.15 0.77
CA PHE A 71 3.22 -18.39 1.77
C PHE A 71 3.85 -18.75 3.12
N SER A 72 3.25 -18.35 4.23
CA SER A 72 3.74 -18.75 5.55
C SER A 72 2.64 -18.66 6.60
N ASN A 73 2.90 -19.20 7.79
CA ASN A 73 2.11 -18.82 8.95
C ASN A 73 2.42 -17.36 9.32
N ARG A 74 1.53 -16.70 10.08
CA ARG A 74 1.59 -15.26 10.42
C ARG A 74 2.84 -14.82 11.19
N HIS A 75 3.63 -15.77 11.67
CA HIS A 75 4.89 -15.52 12.39
C HIS A 75 6.13 -15.92 11.56
N GLN A 76 5.96 -16.30 10.29
CA GLN A 76 7.00 -16.84 9.39
C GLN A 76 7.88 -17.89 10.09
N ASN A 77 7.26 -18.88 10.75
CA ASN A 77 8.01 -19.98 11.37
C ASN A 77 8.43 -20.95 10.26
N ILE A 78 7.49 -21.29 9.38
CA ILE A 78 7.73 -22.07 8.16
C ILE A 78 7.24 -21.24 6.98
N CYS A 79 8.07 -21.16 5.96
CA CYS A 79 7.83 -20.46 4.71
C CYS A 79 7.76 -21.48 3.57
N LEU A 80 6.88 -21.21 2.60
CA LEU A 80 6.70 -21.93 1.35
C LEU A 80 6.94 -20.95 0.21
N GLY A 81 7.48 -21.42 -0.92
CA GLY A 81 7.71 -20.58 -2.08
C GLY A 81 8.16 -21.40 -3.29
N VAL A 82 8.42 -20.71 -4.40
CA VAL A 82 8.82 -21.34 -5.67
C VAL A 82 10.18 -20.80 -6.10
N ALA A 83 11.02 -21.67 -6.66
CA ALA A 83 12.13 -21.24 -7.49
C ALA A 83 12.06 -21.84 -8.89
N LEU A 84 12.58 -21.09 -9.85
CA LEU A 84 12.52 -21.41 -11.28
C LEU A 84 13.92 -21.32 -11.90
N TRP A 85 14.15 -22.09 -12.95
CA TRP A 85 15.31 -21.93 -13.83
C TRP A 85 14.95 -22.36 -15.24
N ASN A 86 15.24 -21.51 -16.22
CA ASN A 86 15.01 -21.75 -17.65
C ASN A 86 16.20 -22.48 -18.31
N GLY A 87 17.22 -22.89 -17.55
CA GLY A 87 18.41 -23.57 -18.05
C GLY A 87 19.54 -22.64 -18.54
N VAL A 88 19.28 -21.33 -18.63
CA VAL A 88 20.23 -20.33 -19.15
C VAL A 88 20.47 -19.17 -18.20
N ASP A 89 19.55 -18.88 -17.28
CA ASP A 89 19.71 -17.82 -16.31
C ASP A 89 20.91 -18.07 -15.39
N PRO A 90 21.73 -17.05 -15.09
CA PRO A 90 22.87 -17.19 -14.18
C PRO A 90 22.43 -17.34 -12.71
N ILE A 91 21.15 -17.13 -12.42
CA ILE A 91 20.60 -17.14 -11.07
C ILE A 91 19.31 -17.95 -11.03
N LEU A 92 19.23 -18.86 -10.05
CA LEU A 92 17.99 -19.52 -9.67
C LEU A 92 16.95 -18.46 -9.24
N LYS A 93 15.86 -18.31 -9.99
CA LYS A 93 14.82 -17.30 -9.77
C LYS A 93 13.92 -17.72 -8.62
N GLU A 94 14.30 -17.36 -7.40
CA GLU A 94 13.55 -17.60 -6.15
C GLU A 94 12.93 -16.31 -5.57
N ARG A 95 13.25 -15.16 -6.17
CA ARG A 95 12.77 -13.82 -5.79
C ARG A 95 12.80 -12.89 -7.01
N LEU A 96 12.05 -11.80 -6.93
CA LEU A 96 11.96 -10.80 -7.98
C LEU A 96 13.19 -9.87 -7.96
N PHE A 97 13.74 -9.59 -9.14
CA PHE A 97 14.83 -8.64 -9.32
C PHE A 97 14.34 -7.22 -9.57
N GLY A 98 15.17 -6.25 -9.20
CA GLY A 98 15.00 -4.86 -9.55
C GLY A 98 16.14 -4.01 -9.03
N LEU A 99 16.02 -2.70 -9.19
CA LEU A 99 17.04 -1.71 -8.93
C LEU A 99 16.85 -1.07 -7.54
N THR A 100 17.94 -0.77 -6.85
CA THR A 100 17.91 0.09 -5.66
C THR A 100 17.70 1.55 -6.05
N GLY A 101 17.41 2.41 -5.07
CA GLY A 101 17.22 3.84 -5.30
C GLY A 101 18.43 4.56 -5.92
N ASN A 102 19.64 4.01 -5.73
CA ASN A 102 20.86 4.54 -6.34
C ASN A 102 21.18 3.94 -7.72
N GLN A 103 20.44 2.89 -8.15
CA GLN A 103 20.63 2.21 -9.42
C GLN A 103 19.64 2.64 -10.49
N GLY A 104 18.39 2.96 -10.13
CA GLY A 104 17.42 3.51 -11.06
C GLY A 104 17.63 5.00 -11.33
N ASN A 105 17.27 5.45 -12.53
CA ASN A 105 17.18 6.89 -12.84
C ASN A 105 15.97 7.52 -12.12
N HIS A 106 14.88 6.76 -11.99
CA HIS A 106 13.72 6.92 -11.10
C HIS A 106 14.06 6.94 -9.60
N GLY A 107 14.75 5.89 -9.17
CA GLY A 107 14.74 5.42 -7.79
C GLY A 107 14.63 3.88 -7.78
N GLU A 108 13.90 3.31 -6.82
CA GLU A 108 13.74 1.85 -6.69
C GLU A 108 12.82 1.30 -7.78
N ASP A 109 13.12 0.17 -8.40
CA ASP A 109 12.36 -0.21 -9.60
C ASP A 109 12.36 -1.72 -9.83
N VAL A 110 11.20 -2.36 -9.71
CA VAL A 110 11.06 -3.80 -9.96
C VAL A 110 11.11 -4.08 -11.45
N LYS A 111 12.08 -4.88 -11.88
CA LYS A 111 12.29 -5.13 -13.32
C LYS A 111 11.59 -6.39 -13.82
N GLU A 112 10.50 -6.81 -13.18
CA GLU A 112 9.85 -8.10 -13.40
C GLU A 112 8.35 -7.93 -13.65
N TYR A 113 7.75 -8.86 -14.42
CA TYR A 113 6.30 -8.85 -14.64
C TYR A 113 5.60 -9.97 -13.87
N TYR A 114 4.78 -9.56 -12.89
CA TYR A 114 3.97 -10.44 -12.06
C TYR A 114 2.64 -9.78 -11.70
N TYR A 115 1.63 -10.58 -11.39
CA TYR A 115 0.26 -10.10 -11.23
C TYR A 115 -0.50 -10.87 -10.14
N TYR A 116 -1.19 -10.15 -9.27
CA TYR A 116 -2.09 -10.72 -8.27
C TYR A 116 -3.49 -10.86 -8.88
N LEU A 117 -3.86 -12.09 -9.24
CA LEU A 117 -5.04 -12.35 -10.05
C LEU A 117 -6.28 -12.61 -9.21
N ASP A 118 -6.12 -13.28 -8.08
CA ASP A 118 -7.24 -13.62 -7.20
C ASP A 118 -6.78 -13.88 -5.77
N SER A 119 -7.66 -13.63 -4.81
CA SER A 119 -7.47 -14.02 -3.40
C SER A 119 -8.77 -13.86 -2.64
N THR A 120 -9.02 -14.70 -1.66
CA THR A 120 -10.12 -14.50 -0.69
C THR A 120 -9.57 -13.92 0.62
N PRO A 121 -10.38 -13.22 1.44
CA PRO A 121 -9.93 -12.63 2.71
C PRO A 121 -9.18 -13.57 3.66
N THR A 122 -9.61 -14.83 3.72
CA THR A 122 -8.97 -15.88 4.52
C THR A 122 -7.86 -16.61 3.79
N HIS A 123 -7.57 -16.22 2.54
CA HIS A 123 -6.63 -16.88 1.64
C HIS A 123 -6.96 -18.37 1.47
N SER A 124 -8.25 -18.73 1.53
CA SER A 124 -8.75 -20.08 1.27
C SER A 124 -8.59 -20.47 -0.20
N TYR A 125 -8.57 -19.46 -1.08
CA TYR A 125 -8.04 -19.49 -2.43
C TYR A 125 -7.18 -18.24 -2.67
N ALA A 126 -6.08 -18.38 -3.40
CA ALA A 126 -5.25 -17.27 -3.89
C ALA A 126 -4.51 -17.68 -5.18
N LYS A 127 -4.36 -16.74 -6.12
CA LYS A 127 -3.69 -16.93 -7.41
C LYS A 127 -2.84 -15.74 -7.79
N MET A 128 -1.60 -15.99 -8.18
CA MET A 128 -0.75 -15.02 -8.86
C MET A 128 -0.15 -15.61 -10.15
N LEU A 129 0.38 -14.73 -10.98
CA LEU A 129 1.09 -15.06 -12.22
C LEU A 129 2.47 -14.39 -12.20
N TYR A 130 3.49 -15.12 -12.64
CA TYR A 130 4.81 -14.60 -12.96
C TYR A 130 5.15 -14.87 -14.43
N LYS A 131 5.69 -13.86 -15.13
CA LYS A 131 6.12 -13.96 -16.53
C LYS A 131 7.62 -14.27 -16.56
N TYR A 132 7.98 -15.50 -16.95
CA TYR A 132 9.37 -15.94 -16.90
C TYR A 132 9.98 -16.11 -18.30
N PRO A 133 10.94 -15.28 -18.72
CA PRO A 133 11.57 -15.39 -20.05
C PRO A 133 12.26 -16.73 -20.31
N GLN A 134 12.23 -17.19 -21.56
CA GLN A 134 12.93 -18.41 -22.01
C GLN A 134 14.38 -18.17 -22.45
N VAL A 135 14.89 -16.98 -22.18
CA VAL A 135 16.26 -16.54 -22.51
C VAL A 135 16.95 -16.09 -21.23
N GLU A 136 18.28 -15.93 -21.28
CA GLU A 136 19.03 -15.37 -20.16
C GLU A 136 18.47 -14.01 -19.76
N TYR A 137 18.14 -13.88 -18.48
CA TYR A 137 17.59 -12.65 -17.92
C TYR A 137 18.62 -11.50 -17.93
N PRO A 138 18.28 -10.30 -18.43
CA PRO A 138 19.26 -9.24 -18.73
C PRO A 138 19.63 -8.38 -17.51
N TYR A 139 20.02 -8.99 -16.38
CA TYR A 139 20.31 -8.30 -15.12
C TYR A 139 21.27 -7.11 -15.27
N ALA A 140 22.45 -7.34 -15.86
CA ALA A 140 23.49 -6.33 -15.99
C ALA A 140 23.09 -5.19 -16.93
N ARG A 141 22.37 -5.50 -18.01
CA ARG A 141 21.90 -4.49 -18.98
C ARG A 141 20.85 -3.57 -18.36
N LEU A 142 19.91 -4.13 -17.60
CA LEU A 142 18.89 -3.35 -16.89
C LEU A 142 19.52 -2.38 -15.88
N GLU A 143 20.51 -2.83 -15.11
CA GLU A 143 21.23 -1.94 -14.19
C GLU A 143 22.04 -0.88 -14.94
N GLN A 144 22.86 -1.27 -15.92
CA GLN A 144 23.78 -0.37 -16.60
C GLN A 144 23.03 0.75 -17.34
N GLU A 145 22.01 0.41 -18.14
CA GLU A 145 21.25 1.39 -18.93
C GLU A 145 20.53 2.41 -18.04
N ASN A 146 19.94 1.97 -16.92
CA ASN A 146 19.27 2.88 -15.99
C ASN A 146 20.27 3.78 -15.25
N ARG A 147 21.46 3.27 -14.88
CA ARG A 147 22.52 4.09 -14.27
C ARG A 147 23.10 5.14 -15.22
N GLU A 148 23.13 4.86 -16.51
CA GLU A 148 23.63 5.80 -17.53
C GLU A 148 22.57 6.87 -17.91
N ARG A 149 21.28 6.60 -17.64
CA ARG A 149 20.18 7.54 -17.91
C ARG A 149 20.10 8.63 -16.85
N GLY A 150 19.82 9.85 -17.30
CA GLY A 150 19.47 10.96 -16.41
C GLY A 150 17.97 11.03 -16.13
N ARG A 151 17.58 11.89 -15.18
CA ARG A 151 16.18 12.17 -14.77
C ARG A 151 15.26 12.70 -15.89
N LEU A 152 15.79 13.05 -17.06
CA LEU A 152 14.98 13.48 -18.21
C LEU A 152 14.63 12.33 -19.16
N ALA A 153 15.26 11.17 -18.99
CA ALA A 153 14.95 9.98 -19.76
C ALA A 153 13.90 9.13 -19.02
N PRO A 154 13.03 8.41 -19.75
CA PRO A 154 12.18 7.40 -19.14
C PRO A 154 13.03 6.26 -18.58
N GLU A 155 12.46 5.48 -17.68
CA GLU A 155 13.06 4.24 -17.18
C GLU A 155 13.30 3.26 -18.34
N PHE A 156 14.34 2.43 -18.22
CA PHE A 156 14.58 1.33 -19.15
C PHE A 156 14.00 0.05 -18.58
N GLU A 157 12.97 -0.48 -19.23
CA GLU A 157 12.15 -1.58 -18.73
C GLU A 157 12.56 -2.95 -19.28
N LEU A 158 12.08 -4.01 -18.62
CA LEU A 158 12.28 -5.38 -19.11
C LEU A 158 11.71 -5.57 -20.53
N VAL A 159 10.58 -4.92 -20.85
CA VAL A 159 10.01 -4.93 -22.20
C VAL A 159 10.90 -4.21 -23.22
N ASP A 160 11.71 -3.25 -22.82
CA ASP A 160 12.69 -2.62 -23.73
C ASP A 160 13.90 -3.54 -23.96
N ALA A 161 14.34 -4.24 -22.90
CA ALA A 161 15.44 -5.18 -22.98
C ALA A 161 15.08 -6.43 -23.79
N LEU A 162 13.85 -6.94 -23.64
CA LEU A 162 13.37 -8.23 -24.16
C LEU A 162 12.15 -8.11 -25.10
N GLY A 163 11.89 -6.94 -25.68
CA GLY A 163 10.67 -6.69 -26.46
C GLY A 163 10.42 -7.70 -27.59
N GLU A 164 11.45 -8.05 -28.35
CA GLU A 164 11.32 -9.06 -29.41
C GLU A 164 11.10 -10.48 -28.87
N VAL A 165 11.66 -10.81 -27.71
CA VAL A 165 11.44 -12.10 -27.02
C VAL A 165 9.98 -12.21 -26.61
N PHE A 166 9.41 -11.17 -25.99
CA PHE A 166 8.01 -11.15 -25.60
C PHE A 166 7.06 -11.14 -26.81
N LYS A 167 7.33 -10.36 -27.86
CA LYS A 167 6.54 -10.37 -29.10
C LYS A 167 6.51 -11.73 -29.78
N GLN A 168 7.59 -12.51 -29.67
CA GLN A 168 7.64 -13.89 -30.17
C GLN A 168 7.02 -14.91 -29.21
N GLY A 169 6.47 -14.48 -28.08
CA GLY A 169 5.88 -15.38 -27.08
C GLY A 169 6.90 -16.17 -26.26
N ARG A 170 8.20 -15.87 -26.33
CA ARG A 170 9.29 -16.69 -25.74
C ARG A 170 9.42 -16.50 -24.21
N TYR A 171 8.37 -16.85 -23.49
CA TYR A 171 8.29 -16.82 -22.04
C TYR A 171 7.32 -17.91 -21.55
N PHE A 172 7.40 -18.20 -20.26
CA PHE A 172 6.43 -19.01 -19.55
C PHE A 172 5.46 -18.11 -18.79
N ASP A 173 4.17 -18.43 -18.86
CA ASP A 173 3.23 -18.02 -17.81
C ASP A 173 3.35 -19.01 -16.66
N VAL A 174 3.85 -18.57 -15.51
CA VAL A 174 3.95 -19.39 -14.30
C VAL A 174 2.86 -18.98 -13.33
N PHE A 175 1.78 -19.76 -13.28
CA PHE A 175 0.71 -19.59 -12.30
C PHE A 175 1.09 -20.25 -10.98
N ILE A 176 0.97 -19.51 -9.88
CA ILE A 176 1.14 -20.02 -8.52
C ILE A 176 -0.20 -19.86 -7.80
N GLU A 177 -0.84 -20.98 -7.50
CA GLU A 177 -2.18 -21.03 -6.93
C GLU A 177 -2.16 -21.76 -5.59
N TYR A 178 -2.75 -21.17 -4.56
CA TYR A 178 -2.97 -21.79 -3.26
C TYR A 178 -4.45 -22.06 -3.03
N ALA A 179 -4.75 -23.22 -2.44
CA ALA A 179 -6.07 -23.57 -1.94
C ALA A 179 -5.95 -24.23 -0.57
N LYS A 180 -6.87 -23.93 0.35
CA LYS A 180 -6.86 -24.52 1.70
C LYS A 180 -7.95 -25.55 1.86
N ASP A 181 -7.64 -26.81 2.13
CA ASP A 181 -8.69 -27.77 2.50
C ASP A 181 -9.24 -27.45 3.91
N ASP A 182 -8.33 -27.09 4.81
CA ASP A 182 -8.59 -26.64 6.18
C ASP A 182 -7.63 -25.50 6.58
N GLN A 183 -7.84 -24.87 7.75
CA GLN A 183 -6.96 -23.83 8.30
C GLN A 183 -5.47 -24.24 8.43
N GLU A 184 -5.17 -25.55 8.56
CA GLU A 184 -3.81 -26.10 8.65
C GLU A 184 -3.43 -27.03 7.49
N ASP A 185 -4.22 -27.07 6.41
CA ASP A 185 -3.97 -27.89 5.22
C ASP A 185 -3.98 -27.04 3.93
N ILE A 186 -2.79 -26.86 3.36
CA ILE A 186 -2.50 -25.92 2.28
C ILE A 186 -2.03 -26.70 1.07
N LEU A 187 -2.75 -26.56 -0.03
CA LEU A 187 -2.40 -27.07 -1.35
C LEU A 187 -1.80 -25.94 -2.17
N CYS A 188 -0.78 -26.24 -2.96
CA CYS A 188 -0.19 -25.32 -3.94
C CYS A 188 -0.05 -26.01 -5.31
N ARG A 189 -0.51 -25.34 -6.36
CA ARG A 189 -0.42 -25.76 -7.75
C ARG A 189 0.43 -24.75 -8.51
N ILE A 190 1.53 -25.23 -9.09
CA ILE A 190 2.47 -24.40 -9.86
C ILE A 190 2.40 -24.87 -11.31
N SER A 191 1.88 -24.04 -12.21
CA SER A 191 1.66 -24.40 -13.61
C SER A 191 2.43 -23.46 -14.54
N ALA A 192 3.40 -24.00 -15.28
CA ALA A 192 4.17 -23.27 -16.27
C ALA A 192 3.64 -23.58 -17.69
N VAL A 193 3.06 -22.58 -18.34
CA VAL A 193 2.55 -22.66 -19.71
C VAL A 193 3.59 -22.09 -20.65
N ASN A 194 4.05 -22.87 -21.63
CA ASN A 194 4.96 -22.39 -22.67
C ASN A 194 4.18 -21.54 -23.69
N ARG A 195 4.43 -20.22 -23.73
CA ARG A 195 3.84 -19.31 -24.73
C ARG A 195 4.63 -19.24 -26.04
N GLY A 196 5.83 -19.82 -26.04
CA GLY A 196 6.76 -19.75 -27.14
C GLY A 196 6.43 -20.73 -28.27
N PRO A 197 7.01 -20.52 -29.46
CA PRO A 197 6.80 -21.37 -30.62
C PRO A 197 7.62 -22.66 -30.58
N ASP A 198 8.60 -22.76 -29.69
CA ASP A 198 9.54 -23.87 -29.57
C ASP A 198 9.41 -24.55 -28.19
N ALA A 199 9.78 -25.84 -28.13
CA ALA A 199 9.89 -26.53 -26.85
C ALA A 199 10.98 -25.87 -25.99
N ALA A 200 10.68 -25.60 -24.72
CA ALA A 200 11.57 -24.88 -23.83
C ALA A 200 11.79 -25.64 -22.50
N PRO A 201 13.04 -25.73 -22.00
CA PRO A 201 13.31 -26.35 -20.72
C PRO A 201 12.87 -25.45 -19.57
N ILE A 202 12.31 -26.06 -18.52
CA ILE A 202 12.03 -25.39 -17.26
C ILE A 202 12.32 -26.33 -16.09
N HIS A 203 12.88 -25.74 -15.04
CA HIS A 203 13.05 -26.35 -13.74
C HIS A 203 12.10 -25.65 -12.78
N ILE A 204 11.32 -26.43 -12.04
CA ILE A 204 10.40 -25.93 -11.00
C ILE A 204 10.82 -26.56 -9.68
N LEU A 205 11.08 -25.71 -8.69
CA LEU A 205 11.50 -26.10 -7.35
C LEU A 205 10.56 -25.49 -6.31
N PRO A 206 9.48 -26.18 -5.92
CA PRO A 206 8.75 -25.80 -4.73
C PRO A 206 9.66 -25.99 -3.51
N GLN A 207 9.67 -25.00 -2.63
CA GLN A 207 10.55 -24.96 -1.45
C GLN A 207 9.74 -24.83 -0.17
N THR A 208 10.30 -25.38 0.91
CA THR A 208 9.87 -25.11 2.29
C THR A 208 11.09 -24.84 3.17
N TRP A 209 11.04 -23.82 4.02
CA TRP A 209 12.15 -23.49 4.92
C TRP A 209 11.71 -22.88 6.24
N TYR A 210 12.54 -23.04 7.26
CA TYR A 210 12.43 -22.29 8.50
C TYR A 210 13.05 -20.91 8.34
N ARG A 211 12.36 -19.86 8.82
CA ARG A 211 13.03 -18.56 9.04
C ARG A 211 14.12 -18.77 10.07
N ASN A 212 15.31 -18.23 9.80
CA ASN A 212 16.43 -18.41 10.70
C ASN A 212 16.26 -17.56 11.96
N ASP A 213 16.06 -18.22 13.09
CA ASP A 213 16.03 -17.59 14.41
C ASP A 213 17.15 -18.10 15.35
N TRP A 214 18.02 -18.99 14.86
CA TRP A 214 19.08 -19.64 15.62
C TRP A 214 20.44 -18.97 15.49
N SER A 215 20.73 -18.28 14.39
CA SER A 215 22.04 -17.67 14.14
C SER A 215 22.35 -16.42 14.98
N TRP A 216 21.42 -15.97 15.82
CA TRP A 216 21.46 -14.65 16.46
C TRP A 216 21.91 -14.66 17.93
N GLY A 217 22.23 -15.83 18.52
CA GLY A 217 22.83 -15.91 19.87
C GLY A 217 21.85 -15.97 21.04
N TYR A 218 20.58 -16.26 20.79
CA TYR A 218 19.53 -16.41 21.82
C TYR A 218 19.24 -17.89 22.19
N ASP A 219 20.20 -18.79 21.97
CA ASP A 219 20.11 -20.24 22.24
C ASP A 219 18.80 -20.88 21.72
N ARG A 220 18.50 -20.64 20.44
CA ARG A 220 17.35 -21.25 19.78
C ARG A 220 17.76 -22.52 19.05
N LYS A 221 17.08 -23.62 19.39
CA LYS A 221 17.31 -24.91 18.74
C LYS A 221 16.75 -24.87 17.31
N ARG A 222 17.61 -25.18 16.34
CA ARG A 222 17.24 -25.28 14.93
C ARG A 222 16.23 -26.41 14.71
N SER A 223 15.16 -26.11 13.95
CA SER A 223 14.22 -27.12 13.46
C SER A 223 14.66 -27.59 12.06
N GLN A 224 14.39 -28.85 11.74
CA GLN A 224 14.82 -29.47 10.48
C GLN A 224 13.66 -30.23 9.83
N PHE A 225 13.65 -30.20 8.50
CA PHE A 225 12.93 -31.14 7.67
C PHE A 225 13.76 -32.40 7.48
N ALA A 226 13.10 -33.54 7.37
CA ALA A 226 13.70 -34.82 7.02
C ALA A 226 12.84 -35.48 5.94
N VAL A 227 13.47 -36.21 5.02
CA VAL A 227 12.74 -37.08 4.07
C VAL A 227 11.79 -38.03 4.80
N LEU A 228 10.68 -38.40 4.16
CA LEU A 228 9.75 -39.39 4.73
C LEU A 228 10.37 -40.79 4.71
N ASP A 229 10.45 -41.43 5.87
CA ASP A 229 10.89 -42.82 6.02
C ASP A 229 9.74 -43.82 5.71
N GLY A 230 9.97 -44.84 4.87
CA GLY A 230 9.12 -46.05 4.80
C GLY A 230 8.73 -46.54 3.40
N PRO A 231 8.07 -47.71 3.28
CA PRO A 231 7.70 -48.39 2.03
C PRO A 231 6.51 -47.72 1.31
N ARG A 232 6.43 -46.39 1.37
CA ARG A 232 5.45 -45.57 0.64
C ARG A 232 6.04 -45.20 -0.72
N GLU A 233 6.36 -46.20 -1.53
CA GLU A 233 7.06 -46.06 -2.83
C GLU A 233 6.39 -45.09 -3.83
N GLN A 234 5.19 -44.57 -3.51
CA GLN A 234 4.44 -43.64 -4.35
C GLN A 234 4.34 -42.20 -3.79
N VAL A 235 4.71 -41.93 -2.53
CA VAL A 235 4.54 -40.59 -1.92
C VAL A 235 5.89 -39.94 -1.63
N VAL A 236 6.22 -38.88 -2.37
CA VAL A 236 7.46 -38.11 -2.20
C VAL A 236 7.19 -36.90 -1.32
N GLY A 237 8.05 -36.66 -0.32
CA GLY A 237 7.93 -35.51 0.56
C GLY A 237 8.92 -35.48 1.71
N ALA A 238 8.72 -34.51 2.61
CA ALA A 238 9.45 -34.34 3.85
C ALA A 238 8.50 -34.16 5.03
N SER A 239 8.97 -34.46 6.24
CA SER A 239 8.27 -34.15 7.48
C SER A 239 9.12 -33.26 8.39
N THR A 240 8.47 -32.57 9.30
CA THR A 240 9.14 -31.79 10.33
C THR A 240 8.29 -31.68 11.58
N ARG A 241 8.92 -31.28 12.69
CA ARG A 241 8.24 -30.96 13.94
C ARG A 241 8.73 -29.62 14.46
N HIS A 242 7.84 -28.64 14.51
CA HIS A 242 8.14 -27.34 15.07
C HIS A 242 7.52 -27.20 16.48
N ARG A 243 8.19 -26.51 17.40
CA ARG A 243 7.76 -26.38 18.81
C ARG A 243 6.34 -25.83 18.98
N HIS A 244 5.94 -24.88 18.13
CA HIS A 244 4.64 -24.20 18.23
C HIS A 244 3.59 -24.74 17.26
N LEU A 245 4.02 -25.35 16.15
CA LEU A 245 3.10 -25.84 15.12
C LEU A 245 2.83 -27.35 15.29
N GLY A 246 3.72 -28.10 15.95
CA GLY A 246 3.65 -29.55 16.03
C GLY A 246 4.21 -30.21 14.76
N ASN A 247 3.72 -31.42 14.46
CA ASN A 247 4.15 -32.18 13.29
C ASN A 247 3.56 -31.59 12.00
N ARG A 248 4.36 -31.58 10.94
CA ARG A 248 3.98 -31.11 9.61
C ARG A 248 4.53 -32.04 8.55
N TRP A 249 3.78 -32.20 7.48
CA TRP A 249 4.15 -32.97 6.30
C TRP A 249 4.05 -32.09 5.07
N TRP A 250 5.04 -32.22 4.19
CA TRP A 250 5.16 -31.51 2.94
C TRP A 250 5.33 -32.53 1.81
N TYR A 251 4.28 -32.70 1.02
CA TYR A 251 4.19 -33.66 -0.07
C TYR A 251 4.33 -32.95 -1.41
N VAL A 252 4.94 -33.63 -2.39
CA VAL A 252 5.14 -33.11 -3.74
C VAL A 252 4.90 -34.18 -4.79
N ASP A 253 4.34 -33.80 -5.93
CA ASP A 253 4.24 -34.68 -7.10
C ASP A 253 4.17 -33.89 -8.41
N VAL A 254 4.30 -34.63 -9.51
CA VAL A 254 3.84 -34.21 -10.84
C VAL A 254 2.78 -35.21 -11.27
N ALA A 255 1.64 -34.71 -11.77
CA ALA A 255 0.46 -35.52 -12.06
C ALA A 255 0.73 -36.74 -12.98
N ASP A 256 1.73 -36.67 -13.87
CA ASP A 256 1.93 -37.66 -14.95
C ASP A 256 3.39 -38.15 -15.12
N ARG A 257 4.32 -37.84 -14.20
CA ARG A 257 5.73 -38.25 -14.34
C ARG A 257 6.37 -38.64 -12.99
N PRO A 258 6.76 -39.90 -12.78
CA PRO A 258 7.54 -40.29 -11.61
C PRO A 258 9.01 -39.95 -11.80
N GLY A 259 9.61 -39.28 -10.82
CA GLY A 259 11.02 -38.91 -10.80
C GLY A 259 11.23 -37.51 -10.21
N THR A 260 11.57 -37.47 -8.92
CA THR A 260 11.78 -36.21 -8.19
C THR A 260 13.01 -36.32 -7.33
N GLN A 261 13.90 -35.33 -7.42
CA GLN A 261 15.02 -35.23 -6.50
C GLN A 261 14.66 -34.30 -5.34
N LEU A 262 14.65 -34.81 -4.12
CA LEU A 262 14.55 -33.98 -2.93
C LEU A 262 15.94 -33.46 -2.54
N LEU A 263 16.05 -32.14 -2.42
CA LEU A 263 17.26 -31.42 -2.05
C LEU A 263 17.08 -30.83 -0.65
N PHE A 264 18.12 -30.91 0.18
CA PHE A 264 18.12 -30.36 1.53
C PHE A 264 19.35 -29.49 1.74
N THR A 265 19.18 -28.36 2.42
CA THR A 265 20.26 -27.48 2.84
C THR A 265 19.85 -26.75 4.13
N GLU A 266 20.69 -25.86 4.61
CA GLU A 266 20.38 -25.00 5.75
C GLU A 266 20.05 -23.58 5.28
N ASN A 267 19.08 -22.90 5.91
CA ASN A 267 18.86 -21.46 5.76
C ASN A 267 19.90 -20.64 6.55
N ASP A 268 21.18 -21.01 6.42
CA ASP A 268 22.33 -20.37 7.05
C ASP A 268 23.06 -19.49 6.03
N THR A 269 23.54 -18.34 6.48
CA THR A 269 24.35 -17.45 5.64
C THR A 269 25.62 -18.15 5.16
N ASN A 270 25.89 -18.08 3.86
CA ASN A 270 27.14 -18.49 3.23
C ASN A 270 28.24 -17.44 3.53
N LYS A 271 28.89 -17.59 4.68
CA LYS A 271 29.97 -16.72 5.16
C LYS A 271 31.21 -16.78 4.25
N GLU A 272 31.43 -17.92 3.61
CA GLU A 272 32.60 -18.15 2.74
C GLU A 272 32.50 -17.28 1.49
N ARG A 273 31.34 -17.30 0.81
CA ARG A 273 31.08 -16.46 -0.37
C ARG A 273 31.13 -14.96 -0.03
N LEU A 274 30.51 -14.56 1.08
CA LEU A 274 30.29 -13.15 1.38
C LEU A 274 31.51 -12.46 2.01
N TRP A 275 32.26 -13.19 2.84
CA TRP A 275 33.31 -12.60 3.69
C TRP A 275 34.60 -13.42 3.74
N GLY A 276 34.72 -14.51 2.97
CA GLY A 276 35.90 -15.39 3.00
C GLY A 276 36.07 -16.15 4.32
N ILE A 277 35.00 -16.24 5.14
CA ILE A 277 35.02 -16.93 6.43
C ILE A 277 34.48 -18.35 6.23
N PRO A 278 35.18 -19.41 6.67
CA PRO A 278 34.70 -20.78 6.51
C PRO A 278 33.28 -20.99 7.08
N ASN A 279 32.44 -21.69 6.32
CA ASN A 279 31.13 -22.11 6.81
C ASN A 279 31.26 -23.26 7.82
N GLU A 280 30.36 -23.32 8.79
CA GLU A 280 30.29 -24.41 9.77
C GLU A 280 29.86 -25.75 9.13
N THR A 281 29.12 -25.66 8.02
CA THR A 281 28.64 -26.76 7.21
C THR A 281 28.78 -26.39 5.73
N PRO A 282 29.04 -27.34 4.82
CA PRO A 282 29.04 -27.05 3.38
C PRO A 282 27.63 -26.78 2.81
N TYR A 283 26.57 -27.08 3.56
CA TYR A 283 25.16 -26.93 3.14
C TYR A 283 24.59 -25.62 3.72
N VAL A 284 24.57 -24.56 2.92
CA VAL A 284 24.14 -23.21 3.31
C VAL A 284 23.05 -22.69 2.35
N LYS A 285 22.55 -21.46 2.59
CA LYS A 285 21.32 -20.92 1.99
C LYS A 285 21.23 -21.03 0.46
N ASP A 286 22.36 -20.84 -0.23
CA ASP A 286 22.50 -20.91 -1.69
C ASP A 286 22.80 -22.33 -2.24
N GLY A 287 22.74 -23.37 -1.40
CA GLY A 287 23.02 -24.75 -1.81
C GLY A 287 22.15 -25.25 -2.98
N PHE A 288 20.88 -24.82 -3.08
CA PHE A 288 20.03 -25.15 -4.22
C PHE A 288 20.45 -24.45 -5.51
N HIS A 289 20.93 -23.21 -5.41
CA HIS A 289 21.49 -22.49 -6.56
C HIS A 289 22.74 -23.22 -7.07
N GLU A 290 23.67 -23.58 -6.16
CA GLU A 290 24.88 -24.32 -6.51
C GLU A 290 24.57 -25.68 -7.16
N ALA A 291 23.60 -26.42 -6.61
CA ALA A 291 23.23 -27.74 -7.13
C ALA A 291 22.56 -27.67 -8.50
N VAL A 292 21.61 -26.75 -8.70
CA VAL A 292 20.79 -26.69 -9.93
C VAL A 292 21.49 -25.96 -11.06
N VAL A 293 22.08 -24.79 -10.78
CA VAL A 293 22.68 -23.92 -11.81
C VAL A 293 24.09 -24.39 -12.16
N TYR A 294 24.89 -24.80 -11.17
CA TYR A 294 26.29 -25.21 -11.38
C TYR A 294 26.53 -26.73 -11.28
N GLY A 295 25.51 -27.54 -11.02
CA GLY A 295 25.63 -28.99 -10.92
C GLY A 295 26.38 -29.48 -9.67
N ARG A 296 26.58 -28.62 -8.66
CA ARG A 296 27.36 -28.92 -7.45
C ARG A 296 26.53 -29.63 -6.38
N MET A 297 26.25 -30.90 -6.63
CA MET A 297 25.50 -31.75 -5.69
C MET A 297 26.20 -31.95 -4.34
N ASP A 298 27.50 -31.63 -4.22
CA ASP A 298 28.24 -31.58 -2.95
C ASP A 298 27.76 -30.46 -2.01
N LYS A 299 26.96 -29.51 -2.51
CA LYS A 299 26.44 -28.35 -1.76
C LYS A 299 25.03 -28.55 -1.18
N VAL A 300 24.44 -29.73 -1.36
CA VAL A 300 23.19 -30.14 -0.70
C VAL A 300 23.44 -31.33 0.21
N ASN A 301 22.69 -31.45 1.29
CA ASN A 301 22.92 -32.43 2.34
C ASN A 301 22.49 -33.84 1.89
N PRO A 302 23.42 -34.79 1.69
CA PRO A 302 23.10 -36.15 1.25
C PRO A 302 22.38 -36.97 2.33
N ALA A 303 22.39 -36.51 3.60
CA ALA A 303 21.62 -37.14 4.67
C ALA A 303 20.11 -36.82 4.58
N GLN A 304 19.68 -36.02 3.60
CA GLN A 304 18.28 -35.65 3.36
C GLN A 304 17.58 -35.03 4.58
N VAL A 305 18.33 -34.17 5.28
CA VAL A 305 17.86 -33.37 6.41
C VAL A 305 18.36 -31.93 6.30
N GLY A 306 17.60 -30.97 6.81
CA GLY A 306 18.06 -29.58 6.90
C GLY A 306 16.95 -28.60 7.24
N SER A 307 17.27 -27.34 7.55
CA SER A 307 16.27 -26.30 7.80
C SER A 307 15.58 -25.75 6.54
N LYS A 308 16.05 -26.13 5.34
CA LYS A 308 15.48 -25.78 4.04
C LYS A 308 15.43 -27.01 3.13
N ALA A 309 14.30 -27.24 2.46
CA ALA A 309 14.07 -28.36 1.56
C ALA A 309 13.43 -27.89 0.25
N ALA A 310 13.75 -28.57 -0.86
CA ALA A 310 13.14 -28.35 -2.17
C ALA A 310 12.95 -29.66 -2.93
N ALA A 311 11.99 -29.66 -3.85
CA ALA A 311 11.74 -30.77 -4.76
C ALA A 311 12.08 -30.30 -6.17
N HIS A 312 13.10 -30.90 -6.78
CA HIS A 312 13.56 -30.48 -8.10
C HIS A 312 12.87 -31.28 -9.20
N PHE A 313 12.06 -30.59 -9.98
CA PHE A 313 11.43 -31.10 -11.19
C PHE A 313 12.01 -30.42 -12.42
N GLN A 314 12.19 -31.18 -13.50
CA GLN A 314 12.66 -30.70 -14.79
C GLN A 314 11.73 -31.18 -15.90
N ALA A 315 11.39 -30.30 -16.82
CA ALA A 315 10.60 -30.64 -17.99
C ALA A 315 11.07 -29.87 -19.23
N MET A 316 10.94 -30.52 -20.39
CA MET A 316 10.90 -29.85 -21.68
C MET A 316 9.42 -29.67 -22.04
N VAL A 317 8.92 -28.43 -22.04
CA VAL A 317 7.50 -28.12 -22.23
C VAL A 317 7.27 -27.75 -23.69
N GLN A 318 6.39 -28.46 -24.40
CA GLN A 318 6.12 -28.17 -25.81
C GLN A 318 5.34 -26.85 -25.96
N PRO A 319 5.33 -26.23 -27.15
CA PRO A 319 4.54 -25.03 -27.42
C PRO A 319 3.07 -25.18 -27.00
N GLY A 320 2.57 -24.26 -26.17
CA GLY A 320 1.18 -24.28 -25.67
C GLY A 320 0.89 -25.33 -24.59
N GLU A 321 1.82 -26.25 -24.30
CA GLU A 321 1.65 -27.22 -23.21
C GLU A 321 1.87 -26.57 -21.83
N THR A 322 1.33 -27.24 -20.82
CA THR A 322 1.48 -26.86 -19.42
C THR A 322 2.24 -27.95 -18.67
N PHE A 323 3.24 -27.57 -17.87
CA PHE A 323 3.85 -28.43 -16.88
C PHE A 323 3.41 -28.02 -15.47
N THR A 324 2.81 -28.95 -14.73
CA THR A 324 2.22 -28.67 -13.42
C THR A 324 2.86 -29.50 -12.30
N VAL A 325 3.29 -28.82 -11.25
CA VAL A 325 3.77 -29.40 -9.98
C VAL A 325 2.73 -29.17 -8.90
N ARG A 326 2.45 -30.21 -8.10
CA ARG A 326 1.49 -30.17 -6.99
C ARG A 326 2.23 -30.30 -5.66
N VAL A 327 1.79 -29.52 -4.67
CA VAL A 327 2.35 -29.51 -3.32
C VAL A 327 1.21 -29.55 -2.31
N ARG A 328 1.35 -30.31 -1.23
CA ARG A 328 0.45 -30.26 -0.07
C ARG A 328 1.23 -30.15 1.23
N PHE A 329 0.97 -29.11 2.00
CA PHE A 329 1.54 -28.87 3.32
C PHE A 329 0.45 -28.95 4.38
N THR A 330 0.55 -29.92 5.30
CA THR A 330 -0.53 -30.23 6.24
C THR A 330 -0.01 -30.64 7.62
N ASN A 331 -0.88 -30.58 8.63
CA ASN A 331 -0.64 -31.09 9.97
C ASN A 331 -1.03 -32.57 10.16
N GLN A 332 -1.42 -33.27 9.08
CA GLN A 332 -1.78 -34.69 9.12
C GLN A 332 -0.88 -35.53 8.20
N ALA A 333 -0.50 -36.73 8.67
CA ALA A 333 0.15 -37.70 7.81
C ALA A 333 -0.89 -38.31 6.86
N MET A 334 -0.61 -38.30 5.56
CA MET A 334 -1.50 -38.80 4.52
C MET A 334 -0.89 -39.98 3.78
N ASP A 335 -1.74 -40.93 3.36
CA ASP A 335 -1.37 -42.04 2.48
C ASP A 335 -1.58 -41.68 1.00
N ASP A 336 -2.63 -40.91 0.68
CA ASP A 336 -2.88 -40.33 -0.64
C ASP A 336 -3.07 -38.79 -0.51
N PRO A 337 -1.98 -38.00 -0.56
CA PRO A 337 -2.06 -36.56 -0.41
C PRO A 337 -2.78 -35.85 -1.58
N PHE A 338 -2.89 -36.49 -2.75
CA PHE A 338 -3.28 -35.84 -4.00
C PHE A 338 -4.59 -36.34 -4.61
N GLY A 339 -5.22 -37.40 -4.08
CA GLY A 339 -6.47 -37.97 -4.60
C GLY A 339 -7.64 -36.99 -4.72
N GLU A 340 -7.78 -36.04 -3.77
CA GLU A 340 -8.83 -35.01 -3.79
C GLU A 340 -8.34 -33.61 -4.23
N PHE A 341 -7.10 -33.50 -4.70
CA PHE A 341 -6.42 -32.22 -4.93
C PHE A 341 -7.21 -31.29 -5.86
N ASP A 342 -7.60 -31.79 -7.04
CA ASP A 342 -8.32 -31.00 -8.05
C ASP A 342 -9.76 -30.67 -7.60
N ALA A 343 -10.40 -31.57 -6.86
CA ALA A 343 -11.73 -31.33 -6.30
C ALA A 343 -11.71 -30.21 -5.24
N ILE A 344 -10.68 -30.18 -4.38
CA ILE A 344 -10.47 -29.11 -3.41
C ILE A 344 -10.24 -27.77 -4.11
N PHE A 345 -9.38 -27.74 -5.15
CA PHE A 345 -9.17 -26.53 -5.94
C PHE A 345 -10.47 -26.03 -6.60
N ALA A 346 -11.20 -26.92 -7.28
CA ALA A 346 -12.47 -26.56 -7.92
C ALA A 346 -13.47 -25.98 -6.91
N ARG A 347 -13.57 -26.58 -5.71
CA ARG A 347 -14.41 -26.06 -4.62
C ARG A 347 -13.97 -24.67 -4.16
N ARG A 348 -12.67 -24.44 -3.94
CA ARG A 348 -12.15 -23.15 -3.45
C ARG A 348 -12.26 -22.03 -4.48
N ILE A 349 -12.10 -22.34 -5.76
CA ILE A 349 -12.38 -21.42 -6.86
C ILE A 349 -13.87 -21.05 -6.88
N GLY A 350 -14.76 -22.04 -6.83
CA GLY A 350 -16.21 -21.80 -6.81
C GLY A 350 -16.66 -20.96 -5.61
N GLU A 351 -16.12 -21.21 -4.42
CA GLU A 351 -16.40 -20.40 -3.23
C GLU A 351 -15.89 -18.96 -3.34
N ALA A 352 -14.74 -18.75 -3.99
CA ALA A 352 -14.21 -17.41 -4.27
C ALA A 352 -15.13 -16.66 -5.25
N ASP A 353 -15.58 -17.33 -6.31
CA ASP A 353 -16.54 -16.77 -7.27
C ASP A 353 -17.87 -16.40 -6.59
N GLU A 354 -18.40 -17.28 -5.74
CA GLU A 354 -19.61 -17.00 -4.96
C GLU A 354 -19.43 -15.80 -4.01
N PHE A 355 -18.29 -15.70 -3.34
CA PHE A 355 -17.97 -14.59 -2.45
C PHE A 355 -17.94 -13.27 -3.20
N TYR A 356 -17.21 -13.19 -4.30
CA TYR A 356 -17.12 -11.97 -5.09
C TYR A 356 -18.47 -11.61 -5.74
N ALA A 357 -19.22 -12.58 -6.25
CA ALA A 357 -20.58 -12.34 -6.73
C ALA A 357 -21.51 -11.74 -5.65
N ALA A 358 -21.30 -12.07 -4.37
CA ALA A 358 -22.06 -11.51 -3.25
C ALA A 358 -21.57 -10.12 -2.78
N VAL A 359 -20.30 -9.78 -2.99
CA VAL A 359 -19.70 -8.49 -2.61
C VAL A 359 -19.90 -7.43 -3.69
N GLN A 360 -19.68 -7.79 -4.95
CA GLN A 360 -19.70 -6.88 -6.09
C GLN A 360 -21.10 -6.32 -6.36
N ASN A 361 -21.16 -5.10 -6.89
CA ASN A 361 -22.43 -4.53 -7.35
C ASN A 361 -22.99 -5.37 -8.52
N PRO A 362 -24.24 -5.86 -8.49
CA PRO A 362 -24.79 -6.60 -9.62
C PRO A 362 -24.88 -5.76 -10.92
N ALA A 363 -24.88 -4.44 -10.82
CA ALA A 363 -24.99 -3.53 -11.97
C ALA A 363 -23.67 -3.25 -12.71
N ILE A 364 -22.50 -3.66 -12.19
CA ILE A 364 -21.23 -3.45 -12.90
C ILE A 364 -20.99 -4.51 -13.98
N ASP A 365 -20.37 -4.08 -15.09
CA ASP A 365 -19.96 -4.93 -16.21
C ASP A 365 -18.73 -5.81 -15.88
N GLU A 366 -18.38 -6.70 -16.81
CA GLU A 366 -17.30 -7.68 -16.61
C GLU A 366 -15.92 -7.03 -16.47
N ASP A 367 -15.64 -5.95 -17.20
CA ASP A 367 -14.35 -5.27 -17.14
C ASP A 367 -14.15 -4.59 -15.77
N ARG A 368 -15.19 -3.92 -15.26
CA ARG A 368 -15.19 -3.37 -13.90
C ARG A 368 -15.10 -4.46 -12.83
N ARG A 369 -15.74 -5.63 -13.03
CA ARG A 369 -15.62 -6.77 -12.11
C ARG A 369 -14.20 -7.31 -12.05
N LEU A 370 -13.54 -7.42 -13.21
CA LEU A 370 -12.15 -7.86 -13.30
C LEU A 370 -11.21 -6.91 -12.55
N VAL A 371 -11.28 -5.61 -12.86
CA VAL A 371 -10.45 -4.58 -12.19
C VAL A 371 -10.69 -4.58 -10.68
N GLN A 372 -11.95 -4.63 -10.25
CA GLN A 372 -12.29 -4.63 -8.84
C GLN A 372 -11.77 -5.89 -8.10
N ARG A 373 -11.89 -7.08 -8.71
CA ARG A 373 -11.41 -8.34 -8.11
C ARG A 373 -9.89 -8.36 -8.00
N GLN A 374 -9.17 -7.90 -9.03
CA GLN A 374 -7.70 -7.82 -8.98
C GLN A 374 -7.21 -6.74 -7.99
N ALA A 375 -7.95 -5.63 -7.80
CA ALA A 375 -7.64 -4.66 -6.76
C ALA A 375 -7.75 -5.27 -5.34
N PHE A 376 -8.78 -6.10 -5.09
CA PHE A 376 -8.89 -6.86 -3.85
C PHE A 376 -7.80 -7.92 -3.72
N ALA A 377 -7.49 -8.63 -4.80
CA ALA A 377 -6.40 -9.60 -4.82
C ALA A 377 -5.07 -8.92 -4.44
N GLY A 378 -4.78 -7.75 -5.01
CA GLY A 378 -3.63 -6.92 -4.66
C GLY A 378 -3.53 -6.66 -3.17
N LEU A 379 -4.55 -6.05 -2.56
CA LEU A 379 -4.59 -5.78 -1.10
C LEU A 379 -4.38 -7.03 -0.22
N LEU A 380 -4.84 -8.19 -0.69
CA LEU A 380 -4.74 -9.45 0.04
C LEU A 380 -3.37 -10.09 -0.12
N TRP A 381 -2.81 -10.05 -1.32
CA TRP A 381 -1.46 -10.53 -1.63
C TRP A 381 -0.39 -9.61 -1.06
N THR A 382 -0.64 -8.31 -0.87
CA THR A 382 0.32 -7.37 -0.27
C THR A 382 0.37 -7.40 1.25
N LYS A 383 -0.38 -8.27 1.94
CA LYS A 383 -0.20 -8.48 3.38
C LYS A 383 1.18 -9.09 3.68
N GLN A 384 1.95 -8.54 4.62
CA GLN A 384 3.30 -9.01 4.92
C GLN A 384 3.54 -9.10 6.43
N LEU A 385 4.28 -10.10 6.90
CA LEU A 385 4.87 -10.01 8.23
C LEU A 385 5.86 -8.85 8.27
N PHE A 386 5.61 -7.87 9.13
CA PHE A 386 6.55 -6.81 9.43
C PHE A 386 7.07 -7.00 10.86
N HIS A 387 8.35 -7.32 10.96
CA HIS A 387 9.04 -7.51 12.23
C HIS A 387 10.17 -6.50 12.34
N TYR A 388 10.11 -5.61 13.31
CA TYR A 388 11.18 -4.66 13.55
C TYR A 388 11.11 -4.20 15.01
N SER A 389 12.15 -4.52 15.77
CA SER A 389 12.32 -4.03 17.14
C SER A 389 13.47 -3.05 17.13
N ILE A 390 13.16 -1.78 17.42
CA ILE A 390 14.17 -0.72 17.42
C ILE A 390 15.20 -0.97 18.51
N ASP A 391 14.78 -1.32 19.72
CA ASP A 391 15.70 -1.66 20.81
C ASP A 391 16.68 -2.79 20.42
N LEU A 392 16.19 -3.90 19.88
CA LEU A 392 17.06 -5.01 19.45
C LEU A 392 17.97 -4.60 18.28
N TRP A 393 17.48 -3.78 17.35
CA TRP A 393 18.27 -3.34 16.20
C TRP A 393 19.40 -2.37 16.60
N LEU A 394 19.12 -1.44 17.53
CA LEU A 394 20.10 -0.50 18.07
C LEU A 394 21.19 -1.23 18.86
N ASN A 395 20.81 -2.22 19.67
CA ASN A 395 21.73 -2.97 20.53
C ASN A 395 22.46 -4.11 19.80
N GLY A 396 21.90 -4.61 18.70
CA GLY A 396 22.46 -5.72 17.93
C GLY A 396 22.16 -7.10 18.52
N ASP A 397 22.37 -8.14 17.70
CA ASP A 397 22.19 -9.53 18.13
C ASP A 397 23.46 -10.06 18.83
N PRO A 398 23.35 -10.84 19.94
CA PRO A 398 24.49 -11.33 20.72
C PRO A 398 25.55 -12.13 19.97
N ALA A 399 25.18 -12.86 18.91
CA ALA A 399 26.13 -13.62 18.08
C ALA A 399 26.78 -12.78 16.96
N GLY A 400 26.31 -11.56 16.74
CA GLY A 400 26.86 -10.64 15.75
C GLY A 400 27.99 -9.78 16.31
N PRO A 401 28.74 -9.06 15.46
CA PRO A 401 29.62 -8.01 15.92
C PRO A 401 28.81 -6.89 16.60
N PRO A 402 29.40 -6.15 17.56
CA PRO A 402 28.76 -4.97 18.11
C PRO A 402 28.34 -3.99 17.00
N PRO A 403 27.13 -3.42 17.05
CA PRO A 403 26.71 -2.38 16.12
C PRO A 403 27.67 -1.18 16.09
N PRO A 404 27.82 -0.48 14.95
CA PRO A 404 28.52 0.80 14.91
C PRO A 404 27.91 1.81 15.88
N GLU A 405 28.74 2.61 16.56
CA GLU A 405 28.30 3.62 17.54
C GLU A 405 27.32 4.64 16.92
N GLN A 406 27.49 4.97 15.64
CA GLN A 406 26.61 5.87 14.89
C GLN A 406 25.15 5.41 14.92
N ARG A 407 24.89 4.11 15.01
CA ARG A 407 23.54 3.55 15.02
C ARG A 407 22.71 4.05 16.20
N LYS A 408 23.34 4.32 17.35
CA LYS A 408 22.65 4.79 18.57
C LYS A 408 22.00 6.16 18.43
N TYR A 409 22.44 6.95 17.45
CA TYR A 409 21.94 8.31 17.19
C TYR A 409 21.38 8.45 15.77
N GLY A 410 21.30 7.33 15.03
CA GLY A 410 20.83 7.28 13.66
C GLY A 410 19.31 7.15 13.56
N ARG A 411 18.86 6.57 12.43
CA ARG A 411 17.42 6.40 12.14
C ARG A 411 16.66 5.80 13.31
N ASN A 412 15.50 6.38 13.58
CA ASN A 412 14.51 5.88 14.53
C ASN A 412 15.02 5.67 15.97
N ALA A 413 16.20 6.20 16.35
CA ALA A 413 16.77 5.98 17.68
C ALA A 413 15.84 6.45 18.84
N GLU A 414 15.01 7.46 18.59
CA GLU A 414 14.01 7.98 19.54
C GLU A 414 12.78 7.06 19.72
N TRP A 415 12.68 5.98 18.94
CA TRP A 415 11.55 5.05 18.93
C TRP A 415 11.90 3.70 19.59
N SER A 416 12.78 3.69 20.58
CA SER A 416 13.24 2.45 21.26
C SER A 416 12.12 1.55 21.80
N HIS A 417 10.96 2.12 22.15
CA HIS A 417 9.77 1.40 22.60
C HIS A 417 9.02 0.64 21.49
N LEU A 418 9.27 0.98 20.21
CA LEU A 418 8.52 0.46 19.08
C LEU A 418 8.95 -0.98 18.77
N TYR A 419 7.96 -1.86 18.74
CA TYR A 419 8.11 -3.28 18.48
C TYR A 419 7.02 -3.74 17.51
N ASN A 420 7.40 -3.98 16.26
CA ASN A 420 6.49 -4.55 15.28
C ASN A 420 6.71 -6.06 15.19
N PHE A 421 5.64 -6.85 15.26
CA PHE A 421 5.68 -8.29 14.95
C PHE A 421 4.27 -8.77 14.54
N ASP A 422 3.76 -8.19 13.48
CA ASP A 422 2.40 -8.42 13.00
C ASP A 422 2.36 -8.52 11.48
N VAL A 423 1.34 -9.21 10.97
CA VAL A 423 1.00 -9.11 9.55
C VAL A 423 0.29 -7.78 9.30
N LEU A 424 0.89 -6.95 8.45
CA LEU A 424 0.45 -5.62 8.10
C LEU A 424 0.08 -5.54 6.61
N SER A 425 -0.84 -4.65 6.28
CA SER A 425 -1.03 -4.20 4.90
C SER A 425 0.07 -3.19 4.57
N VAL A 426 0.83 -3.44 3.50
CA VAL A 426 1.88 -2.53 3.01
C VAL A 426 1.50 -1.95 1.64
N PRO A 427 2.07 -0.81 1.22
CA PRO A 427 1.71 -0.18 -0.06
C PRO A 427 2.03 -1.09 -1.25
N ASP A 428 3.24 -1.65 -1.27
CA ASP A 428 3.80 -2.52 -2.31
C ASP A 428 4.78 -3.51 -1.64
N LYS A 429 4.77 -4.80 -1.98
CA LYS A 429 5.64 -5.80 -1.31
C LYS A 429 7.07 -5.88 -1.81
N TRP A 430 7.36 -5.22 -2.92
CA TRP A 430 8.68 -5.15 -3.49
C TRP A 430 9.28 -3.79 -3.18
N GLU A 431 8.66 -2.69 -3.59
CA GLU A 431 9.25 -1.35 -3.46
C GLU A 431 9.13 -0.83 -2.03
N TYR A 432 7.96 -0.98 -1.41
CA TYR A 432 7.68 -0.53 -0.05
C TYR A 432 7.38 -1.71 0.89
N PRO A 433 8.34 -2.65 1.13
CA PRO A 433 8.12 -3.87 1.91
C PRO A 433 8.04 -3.60 3.42
N TRP A 434 7.36 -2.52 3.78
CA TRP A 434 7.18 -1.87 5.05
C TRP A 434 5.87 -1.06 5.04
N TYR A 435 5.33 -0.73 6.21
CA TYR A 435 4.09 0.05 6.29
C TYR A 435 4.37 1.56 6.27
N ALA A 436 3.54 2.32 5.55
CA ALA A 436 3.34 3.74 5.80
C ALA A 436 1.99 3.92 6.51
N ALA A 437 1.96 4.72 7.57
CA ALA A 437 0.76 4.90 8.38
C ALA A 437 -0.38 5.54 7.57
N TRP A 438 -0.09 6.57 6.78
CA TRP A 438 -1.13 7.22 6.00
C TRP A 438 -1.62 6.36 4.82
N ASP A 439 -0.73 5.66 4.12
CA ASP A 439 -1.09 4.63 3.13
C ASP A 439 -2.05 3.60 3.72
N LEU A 440 -1.69 3.01 4.87
CA LEU A 440 -2.51 2.00 5.55
C LEU A 440 -3.93 2.52 5.76
N ALA A 441 -4.11 3.79 6.13
CA ALA A 441 -5.43 4.39 6.29
C ALA A 441 -6.27 4.34 5.00
N PHE A 442 -5.67 4.53 3.82
CA PHE A 442 -6.33 4.43 2.52
C PHE A 442 -6.59 2.99 2.06
N HIS A 443 -5.85 2.01 2.55
CA HIS A 443 -6.08 0.59 2.25
C HIS A 443 -7.38 0.09 2.90
N MET A 444 -7.76 0.67 4.04
CA MET A 444 -8.80 0.12 4.91
C MET A 444 -10.25 0.30 4.40
N PRO A 445 -10.64 1.40 3.74
CA PRO A 445 -11.96 1.51 3.12
C PRO A 445 -12.29 0.41 2.10
N PRO A 446 -11.43 0.09 1.10
CA PRO A 446 -11.68 -1.06 0.23
C PRO A 446 -11.56 -2.39 0.98
N MET A 447 -10.59 -2.57 1.89
CA MET A 447 -10.49 -3.78 2.72
C MET A 447 -11.77 -4.05 3.52
N ALA A 448 -12.39 -3.03 4.11
CA ALA A 448 -13.62 -3.17 4.90
C ALA A 448 -14.83 -3.64 4.08
N MET A 449 -14.76 -3.60 2.74
CA MET A 449 -15.79 -4.17 1.89
C MET A 449 -15.79 -5.70 1.91
N ILE A 450 -14.63 -6.32 2.11
CA ILE A 450 -14.41 -7.77 2.05
C ILE A 450 -14.05 -8.38 3.41
N ASP A 451 -13.41 -7.62 4.31
CA ASP A 451 -12.96 -8.07 5.64
C ASP A 451 -12.98 -6.90 6.66
N PRO A 452 -14.16 -6.50 7.16
CA PRO A 452 -14.30 -5.37 8.07
C PRO A 452 -13.62 -5.59 9.42
N GLU A 453 -13.51 -6.83 9.90
CA GLU A 453 -12.78 -7.14 11.14
C GLU A 453 -11.29 -6.83 10.98
N TRP A 454 -10.67 -7.31 9.90
CA TRP A 454 -9.26 -7.06 9.62
C TRP A 454 -8.98 -5.56 9.46
N ALA A 455 -9.85 -4.85 8.74
CA ALA A 455 -9.69 -3.41 8.54
C ALA A 455 -9.67 -2.62 9.86
N LYS A 456 -10.57 -2.97 10.79
CA LYS A 456 -10.60 -2.39 12.14
C LYS A 456 -9.34 -2.73 12.94
N ARG A 457 -8.88 -3.98 12.87
CA ARG A 457 -7.67 -4.44 13.58
C ARG A 457 -6.43 -3.67 13.13
N GLN A 458 -6.24 -3.48 11.84
CA GLN A 458 -5.09 -2.76 11.28
C GLN A 458 -5.06 -1.28 11.75
N LEU A 459 -6.20 -0.59 11.77
CA LEU A 459 -6.29 0.78 12.28
C LEU A 459 -6.01 0.86 13.79
N ILE A 460 -6.46 -0.11 14.58
CA ILE A 460 -6.14 -0.18 16.01
C ILE A 460 -4.65 -0.44 16.23
N LEU A 461 -4.01 -1.24 15.39
CA LEU A 461 -2.64 -1.71 15.58
C LEU A 461 -1.65 -0.54 15.67
N LEU A 462 -1.72 0.43 14.75
CA LEU A 462 -0.85 1.63 14.76
C LEU A 462 -1.10 2.57 15.96
N LEU A 463 -2.18 2.34 16.72
CA LEU A 463 -2.55 3.12 17.91
C LEU A 463 -2.22 2.40 19.23
N ARG A 464 -1.62 1.20 19.15
CA ARG A 464 -1.19 0.42 20.32
C ARG A 464 0.03 1.02 20.98
N GLU A 465 0.20 0.73 22.26
CA GLU A 465 1.25 1.27 23.14
C GLU A 465 2.67 0.89 22.69
N TRP A 466 2.81 -0.21 21.93
CA TRP A 466 4.08 -0.67 21.36
C TRP A 466 4.29 -0.24 19.89
N TYR A 467 3.39 0.59 19.35
CA TYR A 467 3.49 1.22 18.01
C TYR A 467 3.49 2.74 18.13
N MET A 468 2.47 3.32 18.75
CA MET A 468 2.32 4.76 18.94
C MET A 468 3.33 5.27 19.97
N HIS A 469 4.00 6.37 19.64
CA HIS A 469 4.91 7.03 20.55
C HIS A 469 4.16 7.46 21.83
N PRO A 470 4.77 7.36 23.03
CA PRO A 470 4.16 7.82 24.28
C PRO A 470 3.69 9.29 24.31
N ASN A 471 4.08 10.10 23.33
CA ASN A 471 3.68 11.50 23.20
C ASN A 471 2.40 11.68 22.35
N GLY A 472 1.86 10.60 21.76
CA GLY A 472 0.71 10.58 20.86
C GLY A 472 1.03 10.49 19.37
N GLN A 473 2.29 10.54 18.94
CA GLN A 473 2.66 10.44 17.53
C GLN A 473 2.47 9.01 16.99
N ILE A 474 1.85 8.91 15.82
CA ILE A 474 1.77 7.65 15.05
C ILE A 474 3.05 7.53 14.22
N PRO A 475 3.74 6.37 14.18
CA PRO A 475 4.95 6.20 13.39
C PRO A 475 4.65 6.39 11.91
N ALA A 476 5.42 7.22 11.20
CA ALA A 476 5.18 7.50 9.79
C ALA A 476 5.48 6.30 8.87
N TYR A 477 6.75 5.96 8.69
CA TYR A 477 7.22 4.85 7.84
C TYR A 477 8.64 4.40 8.23
N GLU A 478 9.09 3.26 7.71
CA GLU A 478 10.33 2.58 8.13
C GLU A 478 11.59 3.47 8.09
N TRP A 479 11.71 4.32 7.06
CA TRP A 479 12.85 5.23 6.92
C TRP A 479 12.93 6.34 7.98
N ALA A 480 11.79 6.83 8.48
CA ALA A 480 11.72 7.90 9.47
C ALA A 480 10.39 7.88 10.23
N PHE A 481 10.33 7.20 11.37
CA PHE A 481 9.09 7.14 12.17
C PHE A 481 8.66 8.50 12.74
N SER A 482 9.62 9.41 12.95
CA SER A 482 9.38 10.76 13.45
C SER A 482 8.82 11.73 12.40
N ASP A 483 8.78 11.35 11.13
CA ASP A 483 8.17 12.18 10.10
C ASP A 483 6.68 12.35 10.33
N VAL A 484 6.11 13.34 9.66
CA VAL A 484 4.73 13.73 9.84
C VAL A 484 3.96 13.36 8.58
N ASN A 485 3.01 12.45 8.71
CA ASN A 485 2.08 12.13 7.64
C ASN A 485 0.73 12.83 7.84
N PRO A 486 -0.11 12.95 6.79
CA PRO A 486 -1.47 13.43 6.95
C PRO A 486 -2.25 12.65 8.03
N PRO A 487 -3.01 13.32 8.93
CA PRO A 487 -3.78 12.69 10.00
C PRO A 487 -5.09 12.03 9.50
N VAL A 488 -5.01 11.24 8.43
CA VAL A 488 -6.15 10.58 7.77
C VAL A 488 -6.68 9.35 8.53
N HIS A 489 -5.99 8.91 9.58
CA HIS A 489 -6.39 7.77 10.41
C HIS A 489 -7.82 7.90 10.97
N ALA A 490 -8.21 9.11 11.41
CA ALA A 490 -9.55 9.38 11.93
C ALA A 490 -10.63 9.21 10.85
N TRP A 491 -10.34 9.69 9.63
CA TRP A 491 -11.21 9.51 8.48
C TRP A 491 -11.36 8.04 8.12
N ALA A 492 -10.26 7.30 8.06
CA ALA A 492 -10.29 5.88 7.72
C ALA A 492 -11.10 5.10 8.75
N ALA A 493 -10.90 5.33 10.05
CA ALA A 493 -11.69 4.70 11.11
C ALA A 493 -13.18 5.02 11.00
N TRP A 494 -13.53 6.29 10.78
CA TRP A 494 -14.91 6.70 10.57
C TRP A 494 -15.52 6.04 9.32
N ARG A 495 -14.74 5.91 8.25
CA ARG A 495 -15.19 5.32 6.99
C ARG A 495 -15.38 3.82 7.11
N VAL A 496 -14.44 3.10 7.72
CA VAL A 496 -14.52 1.66 8.02
C VAL A 496 -15.73 1.38 8.91
N TYR A 497 -15.95 2.18 9.97
CA TYR A 497 -17.14 2.06 10.82
C TYR A 497 -18.44 2.17 10.00
N LYS A 498 -18.56 3.19 9.13
CA LYS A 498 -19.74 3.35 8.27
C LYS A 498 -19.92 2.20 7.27
N ILE A 499 -18.85 1.74 6.65
CA ILE A 499 -18.89 0.63 5.69
C ILE A 499 -19.33 -0.66 6.39
N ALA A 500 -18.72 -0.98 7.54
CA ALA A 500 -19.07 -2.15 8.34
C ALA A 500 -20.53 -2.08 8.81
N ARG A 501 -20.97 -0.93 9.36
CA ARG A 501 -22.36 -0.71 9.79
C ARG A 501 -23.35 -0.92 8.65
N ASN A 502 -23.05 -0.43 7.46
CA ASN A 502 -23.92 -0.61 6.31
C ASN A 502 -23.97 -2.07 5.83
N ALA A 503 -22.86 -2.81 5.96
CA ALA A 503 -22.78 -4.21 5.56
C ALA A 503 -23.48 -5.17 6.54
N THR A 504 -23.34 -4.93 7.86
CA THR A 504 -23.84 -5.82 8.91
C THR A 504 -25.16 -5.36 9.53
N GLY A 505 -25.49 -4.07 9.42
CA GLY A 505 -26.58 -3.43 10.16
C GLY A 505 -26.23 -3.11 11.62
N VAL A 506 -24.99 -3.37 12.07
CA VAL A 506 -24.57 -3.21 13.46
C VAL A 506 -23.58 -2.05 13.59
N ALA A 507 -23.89 -1.14 14.50
CA ALA A 507 -23.00 -0.05 14.91
C ALA A 507 -21.96 -0.56 15.93
N ASP A 508 -20.71 -0.71 15.51
CA ASP A 508 -19.61 -1.12 16.40
C ASP A 508 -19.02 0.09 17.13
N THR A 509 -19.70 0.52 18.19
CA THR A 509 -19.28 1.67 19.01
C THR A 509 -18.01 1.39 19.81
N ASP A 510 -17.70 0.13 20.10
CA ASP A 510 -16.52 -0.26 20.88
C ASP A 510 -15.23 -0.09 20.06
N PHE A 511 -15.26 -0.45 18.77
CA PHE A 511 -14.20 -0.09 17.83
C PHE A 511 -13.99 1.43 17.79
N LEU A 512 -15.10 2.17 17.63
CA LEU A 512 -15.04 3.62 17.46
C LEU A 512 -14.47 4.31 18.70
N GLU A 513 -14.88 3.88 19.89
CA GLU A 513 -14.35 4.39 21.16
C GLU A 513 -12.85 4.08 21.34
N LYS A 514 -12.40 2.86 21.06
CA LYS A 514 -10.98 2.49 21.16
C LYS A 514 -10.09 3.40 20.32
N VAL A 515 -10.49 3.63 19.07
CA VAL A 515 -9.76 4.49 18.15
C VAL A 515 -9.85 5.95 18.57
N PHE A 516 -11.04 6.41 18.97
CA PHE A 516 -11.26 7.79 19.41
C PHE A 516 -10.34 8.20 20.56
N GLN A 517 -10.22 7.37 21.60
CA GLN A 517 -9.40 7.70 22.77
C GLN A 517 -7.91 7.83 22.40
N LYS A 518 -7.41 6.97 21.51
CA LYS A 518 -6.02 7.03 21.03
C LYS A 518 -5.78 8.21 20.09
N LEU A 519 -6.72 8.49 19.20
CA LEU A 519 -6.65 9.64 18.32
C LEU A 519 -6.79 10.96 19.06
N LEU A 520 -7.42 11.00 20.23
CA LEU A 520 -7.40 12.19 21.09
C LEU A 520 -5.98 12.53 21.56
N LEU A 521 -5.14 11.53 21.87
CA LEU A 521 -3.73 11.73 22.18
C LEU A 521 -2.98 12.27 20.95
N ASN A 522 -3.21 11.67 19.79
CA ASN A 522 -2.60 12.12 18.54
C ASN A 522 -3.02 13.55 18.17
N PHE A 523 -4.30 13.89 18.29
CA PHE A 523 -4.79 15.26 18.09
C PHE A 523 -4.10 16.25 19.03
N THR A 524 -3.94 15.88 20.30
CA THR A 524 -3.26 16.73 21.29
C THR A 524 -1.78 16.90 20.96
N TRP A 525 -1.11 15.85 20.47
CA TRP A 525 0.25 15.96 19.95
C TRP A 525 0.35 16.96 18.81
N TRP A 526 -0.56 16.90 17.84
CA TRP A 526 -0.61 17.84 16.71
C TRP A 526 -0.74 19.29 17.18
N VAL A 527 -1.73 19.58 18.02
CA VAL A 527 -1.94 20.93 18.57
C VAL A 527 -0.71 21.45 19.31
N ASN A 528 -0.02 20.59 20.07
CA ASN A 528 1.11 21.04 20.89
C ASN A 528 2.46 21.09 20.15
N ARG A 529 2.61 20.37 19.04
CA ARG A 529 3.92 20.20 18.35
C ARG A 529 3.95 20.78 16.94
N LYS A 530 2.80 21.10 16.37
CA LYS A 530 2.66 21.53 14.98
C LYS A 530 1.86 22.83 14.83
N ASP A 531 1.53 23.50 15.94
CA ASP A 531 1.03 24.88 15.98
C ASP A 531 1.96 25.69 16.89
N ASN A 532 3.18 25.97 16.39
CA ASN A 532 4.26 26.52 17.21
C ASN A 532 3.94 27.86 17.87
N GLU A 533 3.06 28.65 17.25
CA GLU A 533 2.65 29.98 17.73
C GLU A 533 1.29 29.98 18.44
N GLY A 534 0.60 28.84 18.51
CA GLY A 534 -0.73 28.74 19.12
C GLY A 534 -1.81 29.53 18.37
N ARG A 535 -1.63 29.74 17.07
CA ARG A 535 -2.53 30.55 16.21
C ARG A 535 -3.54 29.69 15.45
N ASN A 536 -3.50 28.38 15.60
CA ASN A 536 -4.29 27.40 14.83
C ASN A 536 -3.96 27.39 13.33
N VAL A 537 -2.72 27.77 12.99
CA VAL A 537 -2.12 27.61 11.67
C VAL A 537 -0.96 26.63 11.81
N PHE A 538 -1.05 25.50 11.12
CA PHE A 538 -0.20 24.35 11.41
C PHE A 538 1.01 24.25 10.48
N GLN A 539 2.15 23.84 11.04
CA GLN A 539 3.41 23.55 10.33
C GLN A 539 3.65 22.03 10.34
N GLY A 540 3.02 21.33 9.40
CA GLY A 540 3.04 19.87 9.30
C GLY A 540 4.32 19.27 8.69
N GLY A 541 5.20 20.07 8.08
CA GLY A 541 6.37 19.58 7.36
C GLY A 541 5.99 18.78 6.11
N PHE A 542 6.59 17.59 5.96
CA PHE A 542 6.42 16.63 4.85
C PHE A 542 4.98 16.41 4.36
N LEU A 543 4.08 16.01 5.27
CA LEU A 543 2.67 15.72 5.00
C LEU A 543 2.42 14.78 3.80
N GLY A 544 3.36 13.90 3.44
CA GLY A 544 3.21 12.92 2.37
C GLY A 544 3.22 13.50 0.96
N LEU A 545 3.66 14.76 0.79
CA LEU A 545 3.68 15.48 -0.50
C LEU A 545 5.09 15.97 -0.81
N ASP A 546 6.03 15.04 -0.91
CA ASP A 546 7.48 15.18 -0.86
C ASP A 546 8.01 16.40 -1.62
N ASN A 547 7.78 16.44 -2.93
CA ASN A 547 8.32 17.47 -3.80
C ASN A 547 7.27 18.52 -4.24
N ILE A 548 6.08 18.58 -3.64
CA ILE A 548 5.01 19.48 -4.10
C ILE A 548 5.37 20.97 -3.94
N GLY A 549 6.21 21.28 -2.94
CA GLY A 549 6.65 22.63 -2.60
C GLY A 549 7.95 23.03 -3.30
N VAL A 550 8.41 24.25 -3.00
CA VAL A 550 9.69 24.79 -3.49
C VAL A 550 10.89 24.22 -2.73
N PHE A 551 10.70 24.00 -1.43
CA PHE A 551 11.73 23.61 -0.49
C PHE A 551 11.40 22.28 0.14
N ASP A 552 12.44 21.65 0.73
CA ASP A 552 12.21 20.57 1.67
C ASP A 552 11.53 21.10 2.92
N ARG A 553 10.28 20.67 3.10
CA ARG A 553 9.40 21.08 4.20
C ARG A 553 9.84 20.49 5.55
N ASN A 554 10.73 19.50 5.56
CA ASN A 554 11.34 18.94 6.78
C ASN A 554 12.69 19.59 7.12
N ALA A 555 13.33 20.25 6.15
CA ALA A 555 14.61 20.90 6.36
C ALA A 555 14.44 22.35 6.86
N PRO A 556 15.43 22.91 7.57
CA PRO A 556 15.48 24.34 7.83
C PRO A 556 15.39 25.13 6.51
N LEU A 557 14.47 26.09 6.44
CA LEU A 557 14.31 26.88 5.23
C LEU A 557 15.58 27.69 4.94
N PRO A 558 16.01 27.81 3.67
CA PRO A 558 17.15 28.65 3.30
C PRO A 558 16.98 30.10 3.74
N THR A 559 15.73 30.56 3.90
CA THR A 559 15.37 31.90 4.36
C THR A 559 15.62 32.12 5.87
N GLY A 560 15.87 31.07 6.65
CA GLY A 560 15.93 31.13 8.11
C GLY A 560 14.57 31.33 8.80
N GLY A 561 13.49 31.36 8.02
CA GLY A 561 12.11 31.51 8.49
C GLY A 561 11.41 30.18 8.77
N HIS A 562 10.08 30.23 8.90
CA HIS A 562 9.24 29.04 9.01
C HIS A 562 8.10 29.05 7.97
N LEU A 563 7.56 27.86 7.67
CA LEU A 563 6.50 27.68 6.68
C LEU A 563 5.16 27.50 7.40
N GLU A 564 4.19 28.36 7.10
CA GLU A 564 2.78 28.14 7.41
C GLU A 564 2.11 27.41 6.25
N GLN A 565 1.43 26.32 6.56
CA GLN A 565 0.99 25.36 5.55
C GLN A 565 -0.54 25.29 5.45
N ALA A 566 -1.06 25.56 4.26
CA ALA A 566 -2.50 25.53 4.00
C ALA A 566 -3.04 24.10 4.06
N ASP A 567 -2.28 23.14 3.54
CA ASP A 567 -2.59 21.72 3.63
C ASP A 567 -2.52 21.22 5.07
N GLY A 568 -1.45 21.51 5.82
CA GLY A 568 -1.31 21.14 7.23
C GLY A 568 -2.47 21.63 8.10
N THR A 569 -2.88 22.88 7.89
CA THR A 569 -4.02 23.48 8.61
C THR A 569 -5.34 22.85 8.19
N ALA A 570 -5.55 22.61 6.90
CA ALA A 570 -6.75 21.95 6.38
C ALA A 570 -6.88 20.49 6.83
N TRP A 571 -5.77 19.75 6.88
CA TRP A 571 -5.71 18.39 7.41
C TRP A 571 -6.15 18.35 8.87
N MET A 572 -5.70 19.31 9.69
CA MET A 572 -6.16 19.44 11.07
C MET A 572 -7.64 19.83 11.17
N GLY A 573 -8.14 20.68 10.28
CA GLY A 573 -9.58 20.95 10.14
C GLY A 573 -10.38 19.68 9.86
N MET A 574 -9.93 18.86 8.91
CA MET A 574 -10.54 17.57 8.59
C MET A 574 -10.46 16.59 9.77
N PHE A 575 -9.30 16.45 10.41
CA PHE A 575 -9.13 15.60 11.60
C PHE A 575 -10.08 16.03 12.72
N CYS A 576 -10.20 17.33 12.96
CA CYS A 576 -11.13 17.91 13.93
C CYS A 576 -12.58 17.52 13.64
N LEU A 577 -13.04 17.64 12.38
CA LEU A 577 -14.39 17.26 11.98
C LEU A 577 -14.64 15.75 12.05
N ASN A 578 -13.65 14.92 11.72
CA ASN A 578 -13.78 13.47 11.87
C ASN A 578 -13.94 13.08 13.35
N MET A 579 -13.16 13.70 14.24
CA MET A 579 -13.30 13.51 15.68
C MET A 579 -14.66 14.00 16.19
N LEU A 580 -15.15 15.16 15.71
CA LEU A 580 -16.50 15.65 16.00
C LEU A 580 -17.57 14.62 15.58
N ALA A 581 -17.51 14.12 14.35
CA ALA A 581 -18.46 13.14 13.83
C ALA A 581 -18.47 11.85 14.67
N MET A 582 -17.29 11.34 15.05
CA MET A 582 -17.18 10.17 15.92
C MET A 582 -17.72 10.44 17.33
N ALA A 583 -17.44 11.60 17.91
CA ALA A 583 -17.97 11.99 19.22
C ALA A 583 -19.50 12.09 19.20
N LEU A 584 -20.09 12.69 18.17
CA LEU A 584 -21.55 12.80 18.02
C LEU A 584 -22.20 11.42 17.82
N GLU A 585 -21.59 10.50 17.07
CA GLU A 585 -22.08 9.13 16.93
C GLU A 585 -22.03 8.37 18.27
N LEU A 586 -20.93 8.47 19.02
CA LEU A 586 -20.79 7.87 20.35
C LEU A 586 -21.76 8.48 21.37
N ALA A 587 -22.03 9.79 21.28
CA ALA A 587 -22.93 10.50 22.16
C ALA A 587 -24.39 10.00 22.09
N ARG A 588 -24.78 9.33 20.99
CA ARG A 588 -26.11 8.73 20.83
C ARG A 588 -26.44 7.71 21.92
N THR A 589 -25.42 7.05 22.47
CA THR A 589 -25.57 6.05 23.55
C THR A 589 -24.73 6.38 24.80
N ARG A 590 -23.76 7.30 24.69
CA ARG A 590 -22.83 7.65 25.77
C ARG A 590 -22.76 9.18 25.96
N PRO A 591 -23.61 9.77 26.83
CA PRO A 591 -23.78 11.22 26.93
C PRO A 591 -22.52 12.05 27.22
N ALA A 592 -21.49 11.46 27.83
CA ALA A 592 -20.21 12.14 28.10
C ALA A 592 -19.51 12.65 26.81
N TYR A 593 -19.79 12.04 25.66
CA TYR A 593 -19.22 12.47 24.38
C TYR A 593 -19.85 13.77 23.84
N GLU A 594 -20.97 14.27 24.38
CA GLU A 594 -21.51 15.59 24.01
C GLU A 594 -20.55 16.73 24.40
N ASP A 595 -19.93 16.64 25.58
CA ASP A 595 -18.97 17.63 26.07
C ASP A 595 -17.68 17.58 25.23
N VAL A 596 -17.27 16.37 24.82
CA VAL A 596 -16.10 16.21 23.94
C VAL A 596 -16.40 16.71 22.52
N ALA A 597 -17.61 16.47 21.99
CA ALA A 597 -18.04 17.01 20.70
C ALA A 597 -17.97 18.54 20.69
N THR A 598 -18.37 19.21 21.77
CA THR A 598 -18.23 20.68 21.92
C THR A 598 -16.81 21.15 21.69
N LYS A 599 -15.80 20.47 22.28
CA LYS A 599 -14.39 20.82 22.07
C LYS A 599 -14.02 20.82 20.60
N PHE A 600 -14.41 19.80 19.84
CA PHE A 600 -14.03 19.68 18.43
C PHE A 600 -14.79 20.68 17.56
N PHE A 601 -16.06 20.95 17.89
CA PHE A 601 -16.82 22.01 17.23
C PHE A 601 -16.17 23.39 17.39
N GLU A 602 -15.84 23.81 18.62
CA GLU A 602 -15.21 25.13 18.84
C GLU A 602 -13.82 25.20 18.21
N HIS A 603 -13.01 24.14 18.37
CA HIS A 603 -11.66 24.09 17.82
C HIS A 603 -11.67 24.17 16.28
N PHE A 604 -12.63 23.51 15.62
CA PHE A 604 -12.80 23.65 14.18
C PHE A 604 -13.08 25.10 13.77
N ILE A 605 -13.92 25.83 14.50
CA ILE A 605 -14.20 27.24 14.20
C ILE A 605 -12.94 28.11 14.34
N TYR A 606 -12.08 27.84 15.33
CA TYR A 606 -10.81 28.56 15.46
C TYR A 606 -9.87 28.30 14.28
N ILE A 607 -9.71 27.03 13.86
CA ILE A 607 -8.94 26.67 12.65
C ILE A 607 -9.51 27.38 11.41
N ALA A 608 -10.83 27.32 11.24
CA ALA A 608 -11.50 27.90 10.09
C ALA A 608 -11.36 29.43 10.04
N ASN A 609 -11.44 30.10 11.19
CA ASN A 609 -11.18 31.52 11.28
C ASN A 609 -9.72 31.87 10.94
N ALA A 610 -8.75 31.08 11.43
CA ALA A 610 -7.33 31.32 11.17
C ALA A 610 -7.00 31.19 9.67
N ILE A 611 -7.33 30.06 9.05
CA ILE A 611 -7.00 29.81 7.64
C ILE A 611 -7.71 30.77 6.67
N ASN A 612 -8.93 31.22 6.99
CA ASN A 612 -9.72 32.15 6.17
C ASN A 612 -9.46 33.63 6.46
N SER A 613 -8.56 33.95 7.38
CA SER A 613 -8.10 35.34 7.50
C SER A 613 -7.33 35.70 6.22
N SER A 614 -7.36 36.98 5.84
CA SER A 614 -6.56 37.41 4.67
C SER A 614 -5.09 37.13 4.93
N MET A 615 -4.30 36.93 3.86
CA MET A 615 -2.85 36.75 4.03
C MET A 615 -2.20 37.92 4.77
N ASP A 616 -2.68 39.15 4.56
CA ASP A 616 -2.22 40.34 5.30
C ASP A 616 -2.59 40.33 6.81
N GLU A 617 -3.50 39.44 7.23
CA GLU A 617 -3.90 39.21 8.63
C GLU A 617 -3.29 37.91 9.20
N GLY A 618 -2.34 37.28 8.47
CA GLY A 618 -1.72 36.00 8.85
C GLY A 618 -2.60 34.77 8.64
N GLY A 619 -3.52 34.83 7.66
CA GLY A 619 -4.23 33.65 7.15
C GLY A 619 -3.69 33.18 5.79
N LEU A 620 -4.35 32.20 5.17
CA LEU A 620 -3.79 31.50 3.99
C LEU A 620 -4.66 31.63 2.74
N TRP A 621 -5.71 32.45 2.80
CA TRP A 621 -6.60 32.73 1.67
C TRP A 621 -6.17 33.98 0.90
N SER A 622 -5.91 33.82 -0.40
CA SER A 622 -5.66 34.96 -1.28
C SER A 622 -6.97 35.46 -1.88
N GLU A 623 -7.41 36.67 -1.53
CA GLU A 623 -8.63 37.25 -2.10
C GLU A 623 -8.50 37.59 -3.60
N GLY A 624 -7.32 38.04 -4.04
CA GLY A 624 -7.08 38.36 -5.44
C GLY A 624 -7.17 37.14 -6.35
N ASP A 625 -6.59 36.02 -5.91
CA ASP A 625 -6.62 34.80 -6.67
C ASP A 625 -7.95 34.06 -6.40
N GLY A 626 -8.36 33.90 -5.14
CA GLY A 626 -9.49 33.06 -4.75
C GLY A 626 -9.05 31.61 -4.59
N PHE A 627 -7.92 31.44 -3.91
CA PHE A 627 -7.24 30.18 -3.72
C PHE A 627 -6.39 30.24 -2.44
N TYR A 628 -6.11 29.07 -1.87
CA TYR A 628 -5.25 28.96 -0.69
C TYR A 628 -3.80 28.68 -1.08
N TYR A 629 -2.87 29.25 -0.32
CA TYR A 629 -1.43 29.09 -0.54
C TYR A 629 -0.70 28.93 0.79
N ASP A 630 0.45 28.25 0.76
CA ASP A 630 1.40 28.29 1.87
C ASP A 630 2.03 29.69 1.98
N SER A 631 2.55 30.02 3.17
CA SER A 631 3.21 31.29 3.43
C SER A 631 4.53 31.10 4.18
N ILE A 632 5.57 31.85 3.79
CA ILE A 632 6.85 31.86 4.50
C ILE A 632 6.92 33.09 5.39
N HIS A 633 7.15 32.87 6.67
CA HIS A 633 7.40 33.94 7.65
C HIS A 633 8.90 34.06 7.89
N LEU A 634 9.46 35.20 7.51
CA LEU A 634 10.87 35.50 7.74
C LEU A 634 11.13 35.99 9.16
N PRO A 635 12.36 35.81 9.68
CA PRO A 635 12.76 36.41 10.96
C PRO A 635 12.67 37.95 10.98
N SER A 636 12.66 38.60 9.81
CA SER A 636 12.45 40.04 9.67
C SER A 636 11.01 40.49 9.97
N GLY A 637 10.07 39.55 10.10
CA GLY A 637 8.63 39.80 10.20
C GLY A 637 7.94 39.97 8.85
N GLU A 638 8.66 39.81 7.74
CA GLU A 638 8.09 39.83 6.40
C GLU A 638 7.47 38.47 6.05
N GLU A 639 6.35 38.50 5.34
CA GLU A 639 5.59 37.32 4.94
C GLU A 639 5.55 37.19 3.41
N TYR A 640 5.79 35.98 2.89
CA TYR A 640 5.86 35.69 1.47
C TYR A 640 4.91 34.55 1.08
N PRO A 641 3.82 34.85 0.34
CA PRO A 641 2.91 33.81 -0.16
C PRO A 641 3.56 32.97 -1.25
N LEU A 642 3.53 31.65 -1.10
CA LEU A 642 3.96 30.68 -2.10
C LEU A 642 2.82 30.38 -3.07
N LYS A 643 2.67 31.23 -4.09
CA LYS A 643 1.61 31.17 -5.11
C LYS A 643 1.74 29.99 -6.11
N ILE A 644 1.91 28.78 -5.60
CA ILE A 644 1.91 27.54 -6.36
C ILE A 644 0.49 26.99 -6.37
N ARG A 645 -0.12 26.88 -7.55
CA ARG A 645 -1.43 26.26 -7.70
C ARG A 645 -1.26 24.75 -7.71
N SER A 646 -1.35 24.16 -6.53
CA SER A 646 -1.22 22.72 -6.31
C SER A 646 -2.36 22.17 -5.44
N PHE A 647 -2.34 20.86 -5.17
CA PHE A 647 -3.23 20.23 -4.21
C PHE A 647 -3.23 20.90 -2.84
N VAL A 648 -2.14 21.57 -2.45
CA VAL A 648 -2.09 22.37 -1.22
C VAL A 648 -3.29 23.31 -1.09
N GLY A 649 -3.67 23.97 -2.18
CA GLY A 649 -4.84 24.87 -2.18
C GLY A 649 -6.19 24.19 -2.40
N LEU A 650 -6.21 22.89 -2.74
CA LEU A 650 -7.43 22.08 -2.86
C LEU A 650 -7.75 21.27 -1.59
N ILE A 651 -6.74 20.90 -0.79
CA ILE A 651 -6.88 20.15 0.47
C ILE A 651 -7.86 20.79 1.47
N PRO A 652 -8.02 22.13 1.55
CA PRO A 652 -9.09 22.75 2.34
C PRO A 652 -10.51 22.20 2.06
N LEU A 653 -10.79 21.65 0.87
CA LEU A 653 -12.06 21.01 0.54
C LEU A 653 -12.39 19.80 1.42
N TYR A 654 -11.40 19.17 2.07
CA TYR A 654 -11.58 17.96 2.88
C TYR A 654 -12.29 18.20 4.20
N ALA A 655 -12.11 19.39 4.73
CA ALA A 655 -12.63 19.78 6.01
C ALA A 655 -14.09 20.22 5.85
N VAL A 656 -14.96 19.23 5.61
CA VAL A 656 -16.40 19.37 5.48
C VAL A 656 -17.16 18.25 6.22
N GLU A 657 -18.21 18.63 6.96
CA GLU A 657 -19.14 17.73 7.61
C GLU A 657 -20.54 18.36 7.69
N THR A 658 -21.58 17.53 7.65
CA THR A 658 -22.98 17.98 7.76
C THR A 658 -23.57 17.56 9.10
N LEU A 659 -24.29 18.46 9.76
CA LEU A 659 -25.03 18.15 10.99
C LEU A 659 -26.51 17.93 10.65
N GLU A 660 -26.99 16.71 10.86
CA GLU A 660 -28.39 16.31 10.67
C GLU A 660 -29.29 16.88 11.79
N PRO A 661 -30.44 17.49 11.47
CA PRO A 661 -31.36 18.02 12.49
C PRO A 661 -31.80 16.98 13.53
N GLU A 662 -32.02 15.75 13.09
CA GLU A 662 -32.44 14.65 13.96
C GLU A 662 -31.36 14.33 15.01
N LEU A 663 -30.09 14.35 14.60
CA LEU A 663 -28.96 14.13 15.51
C LEU A 663 -28.84 15.28 16.52
N LEU A 664 -29.00 16.53 16.08
CA LEU A 664 -28.97 17.69 16.98
C LEU A 664 -30.12 17.68 17.98
N ASN A 665 -31.30 17.21 17.58
CA ASN A 665 -32.45 17.05 18.48
C ASN A 665 -32.21 15.97 19.53
N MET A 666 -31.44 14.93 19.21
CA MET A 666 -31.06 13.88 20.16
C MET A 666 -29.98 14.32 21.16
N LEU A 667 -29.20 15.37 20.83
CA LEU A 667 -28.04 15.82 21.61
C LEU A 667 -28.24 17.28 22.09
N PRO A 668 -29.15 17.51 23.05
CA PRO A 668 -29.59 18.84 23.43
C PRO A 668 -28.49 19.68 24.10
N ARG A 669 -27.52 19.06 24.79
CA ARG A 669 -26.44 19.81 25.46
C ARG A 669 -25.46 20.35 24.42
N PHE A 670 -25.07 19.50 23.47
CA PHE A 670 -24.26 19.92 22.34
C PHE A 670 -24.96 21.03 21.54
N ARG A 671 -26.24 20.83 21.20
CA ARG A 671 -27.04 21.83 20.47
C ARG A 671 -27.08 23.18 21.19
N GLN A 672 -27.38 23.19 22.49
CA GLN A 672 -27.43 24.42 23.28
C GLN A 672 -26.09 25.17 23.26
N ARG A 673 -24.98 24.44 23.37
CA ARG A 673 -23.65 25.04 23.34
C ARG A 673 -23.28 25.57 21.96
N MET A 674 -23.63 24.85 20.90
CA MET A 674 -23.49 25.29 19.51
C MET A 674 -24.25 26.61 19.27
N GLU A 675 -25.53 26.67 19.65
CA GLU A 675 -26.37 27.87 19.51
C GLU A 675 -25.84 29.04 20.35
N TRP A 676 -25.33 28.77 21.57
CA TRP A 676 -24.65 29.77 22.39
C TRP A 676 -23.41 30.33 21.67
N PHE A 677 -22.57 29.47 21.11
CA PHE A 677 -21.34 29.92 20.43
C PHE A 677 -21.67 30.78 19.22
N ILE A 678 -22.64 30.37 18.40
CA ILE A 678 -23.14 31.14 17.25
C ILE A 678 -23.61 32.53 17.68
N LYS A 679 -24.38 32.62 18.77
CA LYS A 679 -24.94 33.88 19.27
C LYS A 679 -23.89 34.82 19.86
N TYR A 680 -22.95 34.29 20.63
CA TYR A 680 -22.02 35.11 21.44
C TYR A 680 -20.62 35.26 20.84
N ARG A 681 -20.30 34.54 19.76
CA ARG A 681 -19.03 34.67 18.99
C ARG A 681 -19.27 34.92 17.49
N PRO A 682 -20.11 35.90 17.10
CA PRO A 682 -20.51 36.09 15.70
C PRO A 682 -19.33 36.40 14.76
N ASN A 683 -18.27 37.07 15.25
CA ASN A 683 -17.10 37.39 14.44
C ASN A 683 -16.39 36.13 13.92
N LEU A 684 -16.25 35.09 14.75
CA LEU A 684 -15.62 33.83 14.37
C LEU A 684 -16.51 33.01 13.41
N VAL A 685 -17.83 33.11 13.59
CA VAL A 685 -18.81 32.39 12.77
C VAL A 685 -19.05 33.06 11.41
N SER A 686 -18.74 34.34 11.27
CA SER A 686 -18.91 35.07 10.00
C SER A 686 -17.95 34.61 8.89
N ARG A 687 -16.81 34.00 9.24
CA ARG A 687 -15.75 33.56 8.33
C ARG A 687 -15.82 32.06 7.96
N ILE A 688 -16.90 31.37 8.31
CA ILE A 688 -17.10 29.94 8.03
C ILE A 688 -18.35 29.69 7.18
N ALA A 689 -18.47 28.49 6.61
CA ALA A 689 -19.70 28.06 5.94
C ALA A 689 -20.93 28.17 6.86
N SER A 690 -22.12 28.36 6.29
CA SER A 690 -23.28 28.85 7.05
C SER A 690 -23.75 27.85 8.13
N LEU A 691 -23.40 28.16 9.39
CA LEU A 691 -23.96 27.52 10.59
C LEU A 691 -25.35 28.06 10.98
N THR A 692 -25.83 29.08 10.27
CA THR A 692 -27.09 29.78 10.56
C THR A 692 -28.14 29.60 9.48
N THR A 693 -27.77 29.09 8.29
CA THR A 693 -28.69 28.83 7.18
C THR A 693 -28.84 27.32 6.98
N PRO A 694 -30.05 26.77 7.16
CA PRO A 694 -30.32 25.36 6.86
C PRO A 694 -30.19 25.07 5.36
N GLY A 695 -29.54 23.95 5.03
CA GLY A 695 -29.47 23.40 3.68
C GLY A 695 -30.57 22.37 3.40
N GLN A 696 -30.32 21.49 2.44
CA GLN A 696 -31.23 20.41 2.07
C GLN A 696 -31.50 19.48 3.27
N GLY A 697 -32.78 19.23 3.55
CA GLY A 697 -33.20 18.43 4.70
C GLY A 697 -33.00 19.13 6.05
N GLY A 698 -32.77 20.45 6.08
CA GLY A 698 -32.56 21.21 7.30
C GLY A 698 -31.14 21.10 7.88
N ARG A 699 -30.21 20.43 7.17
CA ARG A 699 -28.83 20.22 7.61
C ARG A 699 -28.08 21.53 7.83
N LEU A 700 -27.15 21.55 8.79
CA LEU A 700 -26.14 22.61 8.91
C LEU A 700 -24.81 22.15 8.30
N LEU A 701 -23.99 23.10 7.85
CA LEU A 701 -22.70 22.84 7.22
C LEU A 701 -21.55 23.35 8.08
N LEU A 702 -20.64 22.44 8.45
CA LEU A 702 -19.31 22.78 8.95
C LEU A 702 -18.33 22.62 7.79
N SER A 703 -17.74 23.72 7.34
CA SER A 703 -16.76 23.71 6.25
C SER A 703 -15.79 24.88 6.36
N LEU A 704 -14.53 24.64 5.97
CA LEU A 704 -13.54 25.70 5.82
C LEU A 704 -13.96 26.68 4.73
N LEU A 705 -14.46 26.18 3.60
CA LEU A 705 -14.89 27.03 2.49
C LEU A 705 -16.37 27.42 2.64
N ASN A 706 -16.66 28.71 2.59
CA ASN A 706 -18.01 29.19 2.36
C ASN A 706 -18.45 28.99 0.90
N ARG A 707 -19.70 29.30 0.56
CA ARG A 707 -20.25 29.09 -0.81
C ARG A 707 -19.45 29.81 -1.89
N GLU A 708 -19.00 31.03 -1.64
CA GLU A 708 -18.26 31.84 -2.60
C GLU A 708 -16.85 31.28 -2.82
N GLN A 709 -16.12 31.05 -1.73
CA GLN A 709 -14.78 30.44 -1.77
C GLN A 709 -14.81 29.08 -2.47
N LEU A 710 -15.79 28.23 -2.12
CA LEU A 710 -16.00 26.93 -2.75
C LEU A 710 -16.18 27.07 -4.26
N THR A 711 -17.02 28.01 -4.71
CA THR A 711 -17.25 28.23 -6.14
C THR A 711 -15.97 28.67 -6.86
N ARG A 712 -15.17 29.57 -6.27
CA ARG A 712 -13.90 30.05 -6.83
C ARG A 712 -12.83 28.96 -6.90
N VAL A 713 -12.74 28.10 -5.89
CA VAL A 713 -11.83 26.95 -5.89
C VAL A 713 -12.26 25.91 -6.93
N LEU A 714 -13.55 25.59 -7.00
CA LEU A 714 -14.08 24.63 -7.99
C LEU A 714 -13.88 25.13 -9.42
N GLN A 715 -13.97 26.43 -9.67
CA GLN A 715 -13.71 27.00 -11.00
C GLN A 715 -12.30 26.68 -11.49
N ARG A 716 -11.28 26.69 -10.61
CA ARG A 716 -9.92 26.27 -10.96
C ARG A 716 -9.78 24.76 -11.04
N MET A 717 -10.32 24.05 -10.05
CA MET A 717 -10.23 22.60 -9.97
C MET A 717 -10.80 21.91 -11.21
N LEU A 718 -11.88 22.47 -11.78
CA LEU A 718 -12.58 21.93 -12.93
C LEU A 718 -12.12 22.51 -14.28
N ASP A 719 -11.06 23.31 -14.29
CA ASP A 719 -10.47 23.88 -15.51
C ASP A 719 -9.48 22.87 -16.14
N PRO A 720 -9.70 22.44 -17.40
CA PRO A 720 -8.78 21.53 -18.10
C PRO A 720 -7.37 22.08 -18.31
N GLN A 721 -7.22 23.40 -18.35
CA GLN A 721 -5.91 24.08 -18.46
C GLN A 721 -5.21 24.23 -17.11
N GLN A 722 -5.86 23.78 -16.02
CA GLN A 722 -5.30 23.78 -14.67
C GLN A 722 -5.29 22.35 -14.12
N PHE A 723 -6.25 22.00 -13.26
CA PHE A 723 -6.23 20.76 -12.50
C PHE A 723 -6.94 19.59 -13.21
N LEU A 724 -7.98 19.85 -14.00
CA LEU A 724 -8.84 18.79 -14.53
C LEU A 724 -8.18 18.06 -15.71
N SER A 725 -7.93 16.77 -15.53
CA SER A 725 -7.46 15.86 -16.57
C SER A 725 -8.56 14.89 -16.98
N ASP A 726 -8.39 14.20 -18.11
CA ASP A 726 -9.26 13.09 -18.54
C ASP A 726 -9.21 11.89 -17.59
N TYR A 727 -8.21 11.83 -16.73
CA TYR A 727 -7.96 10.70 -15.83
C TYR A 727 -8.13 11.05 -14.33
N GLY A 728 -8.43 12.31 -14.00
CA GLY A 728 -8.59 12.77 -12.61
C GLY A 728 -8.11 14.21 -12.43
N LEU A 729 -7.75 14.59 -11.21
CA LEU A 729 -7.14 15.89 -10.90
C LEU A 729 -5.62 15.74 -10.82
N ARG A 730 -4.91 16.66 -11.48
CA ARG A 730 -3.45 16.82 -11.43
C ARG A 730 -3.01 17.42 -10.10
N SER A 731 -1.87 16.99 -9.57
CA SER A 731 -1.37 17.48 -8.28
C SER A 731 -0.86 18.92 -8.31
N VAL A 732 -0.45 19.40 -9.48
CA VAL A 732 -0.10 20.79 -9.77
C VAL A 732 -0.85 21.25 -11.02
N SER A 733 -1.29 22.50 -11.03
CA SER A 733 -1.97 23.13 -12.16
C SER A 733 -1.10 23.08 -13.41
N LYS A 734 -1.68 22.64 -14.53
CA LYS A 734 -1.03 22.61 -15.84
C LYS A 734 -0.58 23.99 -16.33
N GLU A 735 -1.15 25.07 -15.80
CA GLU A 735 -0.68 26.44 -16.04
C GLU A 735 0.82 26.63 -15.75
N HIS A 736 1.38 25.90 -14.78
CA HIS A 736 2.80 25.95 -14.44
C HIS A 736 3.72 25.31 -15.49
N GLU A 737 3.17 24.72 -16.54
CA GLU A 737 3.90 24.34 -17.75
C GLU A 737 4.42 25.58 -18.49
N HIS A 738 3.55 26.57 -18.67
CA HIS A 738 3.85 27.81 -19.39
C HIS A 738 4.30 28.94 -18.44
N ASN A 739 3.83 28.92 -17.20
CA ASN A 739 4.12 29.93 -16.17
C ASN A 739 4.66 29.26 -14.90
N PRO A 740 5.90 28.71 -14.92
CA PRO A 740 6.47 28.06 -13.75
C PRO A 740 6.59 29.03 -12.59
N TYR A 741 6.32 28.56 -11.38
CA TYR A 741 6.54 29.37 -10.18
C TYR A 741 8.04 29.46 -9.91
N MET A 742 8.53 30.68 -9.67
CA MET A 742 9.94 30.96 -9.40
C MET A 742 10.09 31.75 -8.11
N LEU A 743 11.02 31.32 -7.25
CA LEU A 743 11.37 32.01 -6.02
C LEU A 743 12.88 32.18 -5.95
N SER A 744 13.35 33.43 -5.83
CA SER A 744 14.76 33.76 -5.69
C SER A 744 15.07 34.13 -4.24
N VAL A 745 15.89 33.31 -3.57
CA VAL A 745 16.31 33.48 -2.17
C VAL A 745 17.81 33.20 -2.07
N ASN A 746 18.55 34.04 -1.34
CA ASN A 746 20.00 33.89 -1.11
C ASN A 746 20.84 33.69 -2.39
N GLY A 747 20.44 34.32 -3.50
CA GLY A 747 21.13 34.21 -4.79
C GLY A 747 20.88 32.89 -5.55
N GLN A 748 20.04 31.99 -5.03
CA GLN A 748 19.56 30.79 -5.73
C GLN A 748 18.13 31.01 -6.22
N THR A 749 17.81 30.46 -7.40
CA THR A 749 16.44 30.47 -7.94
C THR A 749 15.89 29.05 -7.89
N HIS A 750 14.79 28.89 -7.16
CA HIS A 750 14.05 27.65 -7.08
C HIS A 750 12.84 27.71 -8.01
N VAL A 751 12.56 26.60 -8.70
CA VAL A 751 11.52 26.54 -9.73
C VAL A 751 10.59 25.35 -9.48
N VAL A 752 9.29 25.60 -9.58
CA VAL A 752 8.24 24.57 -9.62
C VAL A 752 7.58 24.62 -11.00
N ARG A 753 7.71 23.52 -11.74
CA ARG A 753 7.13 23.30 -13.07
C ARG A 753 6.02 22.26 -12.99
N TYR A 754 5.12 22.28 -13.97
CA TYR A 754 4.24 21.15 -14.22
C TYR A 754 5.06 20.00 -14.86
N GLU A 755 5.00 18.83 -14.24
CA GLU A 755 5.72 17.61 -14.62
C GLU A 755 4.71 16.46 -14.58
N PRO A 756 4.12 16.04 -15.71
CA PRO A 756 2.98 15.12 -15.69
C PRO A 756 3.34 13.70 -15.26
N ALA A 757 4.61 13.28 -15.30
CA ALA A 757 5.08 11.91 -15.04
C ALA A 757 6.15 11.88 -13.93
N GLU A 758 7.32 11.30 -14.16
CA GLU A 758 8.44 11.29 -13.23
C GLU A 758 9.02 12.71 -13.01
N SER A 759 9.70 12.90 -11.88
CA SER A 759 10.34 14.17 -11.54
C SER A 759 11.64 14.37 -12.33
N SER A 760 11.83 15.53 -12.94
CA SER A 760 13.12 15.91 -13.57
C SER A 760 14.22 16.25 -12.55
N SER A 761 13.88 16.27 -11.26
CA SER A 761 14.76 16.65 -10.15
C SER A 761 14.87 15.54 -9.12
N GLY A 762 16.09 15.29 -8.62
CA GLY A 762 16.36 14.39 -7.51
C GLY A 762 16.16 15.01 -6.12
N LEU A 763 15.61 16.23 -6.03
CA LEU A 763 15.10 16.78 -4.77
C LEU A 763 14.24 15.70 -4.10
N PHE A 764 14.51 15.39 -2.83
CA PHE A 764 13.81 14.40 -2.00
C PHE A 764 14.15 12.91 -2.24
N GLY A 765 15.05 12.60 -3.18
CA GLY A 765 15.73 11.30 -3.27
C GLY A 765 14.87 10.07 -3.61
N GLY A 766 13.57 10.22 -3.86
CA GLY A 766 12.64 9.12 -4.15
C GLY A 766 12.12 9.09 -5.59
N ASN A 767 11.29 8.07 -5.87
CA ASN A 767 10.55 7.85 -7.12
C ASN A 767 9.33 8.78 -7.29
N SER A 768 8.81 9.30 -6.19
CA SER A 768 7.51 9.95 -6.15
C SER A 768 7.55 11.36 -6.77
N ASN A 769 6.52 11.70 -7.55
CA ASN A 769 6.34 13.05 -8.09
C ASN A 769 4.94 13.64 -7.81
N TRP A 770 4.90 14.72 -7.06
CA TRP A 770 3.70 15.49 -6.73
C TRP A 770 3.55 16.76 -7.58
N ARG A 771 4.32 16.93 -8.66
CA ARG A 771 4.31 18.15 -9.50
C ARG A 771 3.50 18.07 -10.80
N GLY A 772 2.45 17.26 -10.84
CA GLY A 772 1.59 17.14 -12.01
C GLY A 772 0.82 15.83 -12.15
N PRO A 773 1.32 14.68 -11.63
CA PRO A 773 0.60 13.42 -11.74
C PRO A 773 -0.73 13.38 -10.99
N ILE A 774 -1.50 12.35 -11.26
CA ILE A 774 -2.79 12.05 -10.63
C ILE A 774 -2.55 11.01 -9.53
N TRP A 775 -3.00 11.36 -8.33
CA TRP A 775 -2.88 10.52 -7.13
C TRP A 775 -4.26 10.14 -6.59
N PHE A 776 -4.47 8.83 -6.39
CA PHE A 776 -5.74 8.28 -5.90
C PHE A 776 -6.16 8.80 -4.52
N PRO A 777 -5.28 8.89 -3.50
CA PRO A 777 -5.65 9.36 -2.16
C PRO A 777 -6.35 10.72 -2.15
N VAL A 778 -5.73 11.71 -2.79
CA VAL A 778 -6.22 13.10 -2.84
C VAL A 778 -7.50 13.16 -3.66
N ASN A 779 -7.50 12.58 -4.86
CA ASN A 779 -8.68 12.57 -5.72
C ASN A 779 -9.90 11.91 -5.04
N TYR A 780 -9.68 10.79 -4.34
CA TYR A 780 -10.73 10.08 -3.62
C TYR A 780 -11.33 10.94 -2.49
N LEU A 781 -10.50 11.64 -1.72
CA LEU A 781 -10.98 12.56 -0.68
C LEU A 781 -11.75 13.75 -1.26
N ILE A 782 -11.33 14.30 -2.41
CA ILE A 782 -12.10 15.33 -3.12
C ILE A 782 -13.48 14.81 -3.51
N VAL A 783 -13.57 13.60 -4.07
CA VAL A 783 -14.84 12.96 -4.42
C VAL A 783 -15.75 12.83 -3.18
N GLU A 784 -15.24 12.34 -2.05
CA GLU A 784 -16.04 12.21 -0.82
C GLU A 784 -16.47 13.59 -0.27
N SER A 785 -15.61 14.61 -0.35
CA SER A 785 -15.94 15.97 0.06
C SER A 785 -17.05 16.57 -0.79
N LEU A 786 -16.99 16.44 -2.11
CA LEU A 786 -18.02 16.94 -3.02
C LEU A 786 -19.39 16.31 -2.72
N GLN A 787 -19.42 15.01 -2.40
CA GLN A 787 -20.64 14.32 -1.96
C GLN A 787 -21.19 14.93 -0.65
N LYS A 788 -20.33 15.23 0.32
CA LYS A 788 -20.75 15.89 1.58
C LYS A 788 -21.28 17.30 1.33
N TYR A 789 -20.62 18.10 0.49
CA TYR A 789 -21.15 19.41 0.09
C TYR A 789 -22.49 19.29 -0.62
N HIS A 790 -22.67 18.29 -1.49
CA HIS A 790 -23.94 18.04 -2.14
C HIS A 790 -25.06 17.70 -1.16
N HIS A 791 -24.80 16.90 -0.11
CA HIS A 791 -25.82 16.61 0.91
C HIS A 791 -26.38 17.88 1.57
N TYR A 792 -25.59 18.96 1.66
CA TYR A 792 -26.06 20.25 2.17
C TYR A 792 -26.68 21.13 1.09
N TYR A 793 -25.99 21.37 -0.04
CA TYR A 793 -26.46 22.31 -1.06
C TYR A 793 -27.54 21.72 -1.99
N GLY A 794 -27.60 20.40 -2.15
CA GLY A 794 -28.44 19.73 -3.13
C GLY A 794 -28.20 20.26 -4.55
N SER A 795 -29.30 20.51 -5.27
CA SER A 795 -29.28 21.11 -6.60
C SER A 795 -29.14 22.64 -6.60
N THR A 796 -29.12 23.30 -5.42
CA THR A 796 -29.08 24.78 -5.33
C THR A 796 -27.70 25.38 -5.62
N LEU A 797 -26.65 24.56 -5.58
CA LEU A 797 -25.31 24.91 -6.01
C LEU A 797 -24.95 24.06 -7.23
N GLN A 798 -24.71 24.74 -8.34
CA GLN A 798 -24.20 24.16 -9.57
C GLN A 798 -22.99 24.95 -10.03
N VAL A 799 -22.03 24.26 -10.65
CA VAL A 799 -20.80 24.83 -11.22
C VAL A 799 -20.66 24.40 -12.68
N ASP A 800 -19.86 25.12 -13.45
CA ASP A 800 -19.56 24.74 -14.83
C ASP A 800 -18.64 23.50 -14.84
N MET A 801 -18.94 22.52 -15.67
CA MET A 801 -18.16 21.28 -15.77
C MET A 801 -17.98 20.79 -17.23
N PRO A 802 -16.78 20.92 -17.83
CA PRO A 802 -15.60 21.59 -17.27
C PRO A 802 -15.83 23.10 -17.06
N ALA A 803 -14.95 23.75 -16.29
CA ALA A 803 -15.02 25.18 -16.08
C ALA A 803 -14.96 25.93 -17.41
N GLY A 804 -15.79 26.98 -17.57
CA GLY A 804 -15.91 27.72 -18.82
C GLY A 804 -16.75 27.04 -19.91
N SER A 805 -17.38 25.90 -19.62
CA SER A 805 -18.38 25.28 -20.51
C SER A 805 -19.82 25.70 -20.16
N ASP A 806 -20.75 25.50 -21.09
CA ASP A 806 -22.19 25.73 -20.87
C ASP A 806 -22.87 24.65 -20.00
N ARG A 807 -22.16 23.57 -19.66
CA ARG A 807 -22.70 22.46 -18.88
C ARG A 807 -22.62 22.78 -17.40
N ARG A 808 -23.78 23.01 -16.78
CA ARG A 808 -23.93 23.12 -15.31
C ARG A 808 -24.07 21.75 -14.68
N ALA A 809 -23.33 21.50 -13.61
CA ALA A 809 -23.36 20.26 -12.84
C ALA A 809 -23.51 20.55 -11.34
N THR A 810 -24.32 19.74 -10.67
CA THR A 810 -24.36 19.63 -9.21
C THR A 810 -23.07 18.99 -8.69
N LEU A 811 -22.77 19.16 -7.41
CA LEU A 811 -21.55 18.60 -6.83
C LEU A 811 -21.51 17.06 -6.79
N ASP A 812 -22.66 16.37 -6.77
CA ASP A 812 -22.71 14.89 -6.93
C ASP A 812 -22.37 14.48 -8.36
N GLU A 813 -22.83 15.23 -9.36
CA GLU A 813 -22.46 14.98 -10.76
C GLU A 813 -20.97 15.21 -11.01
N VAL A 814 -20.37 16.23 -10.37
CA VAL A 814 -18.92 16.46 -10.38
C VAL A 814 -18.17 15.29 -9.74
N ALA A 815 -18.61 14.86 -8.55
CA ALA A 815 -18.01 13.72 -7.86
C ALA A 815 -18.10 12.41 -8.68
N ALA A 816 -19.23 12.18 -9.33
CA ALA A 816 -19.44 11.03 -10.21
C ALA A 816 -18.54 11.08 -11.45
N ASP A 817 -18.34 12.26 -12.04
CA ASP A 817 -17.46 12.43 -13.19
C ASP A 817 -15.99 12.19 -12.84
N LEU A 818 -15.50 12.77 -11.74
CA LEU A 818 -14.14 12.49 -11.24
C LEU A 818 -13.95 10.99 -10.94
N SER A 819 -14.96 10.34 -10.35
CA SER A 819 -14.93 8.88 -10.11
C SER A 819 -14.81 8.09 -11.42
N ARG A 820 -15.53 8.49 -12.48
CA ARG A 820 -15.45 7.85 -13.80
C ARG A 820 -14.08 8.06 -14.43
N ARG A 821 -13.51 9.27 -14.37
CA ARG A 821 -12.17 9.58 -14.89
C ARG A 821 -11.10 8.70 -14.24
N LEU A 822 -11.09 8.61 -12.91
CA LEU A 822 -10.16 7.75 -12.16
C LEU A 822 -10.35 6.27 -12.53
N THR A 823 -11.60 5.81 -12.63
CA THR A 823 -11.88 4.42 -12.99
C THR A 823 -11.44 4.12 -14.44
N SER A 824 -11.60 5.08 -15.36
CA SER A 824 -11.27 4.92 -16.78
C SER A 824 -9.80 4.66 -17.05
N ILE A 825 -8.91 5.01 -16.12
CA ILE A 825 -7.48 4.66 -16.19
C ILE A 825 -7.29 3.15 -16.41
N PHE A 826 -8.12 2.34 -15.74
CA PHE A 826 -8.03 0.89 -15.76
C PHE A 826 -8.97 0.22 -16.72
N LEU A 827 -10.04 0.89 -17.17
CA LEU A 827 -11.02 0.29 -18.06
C LEU A 827 -10.55 0.34 -19.51
N ARG A 828 -11.07 -0.58 -20.31
CA ARG A 828 -10.87 -0.53 -21.75
C ARG A 828 -11.62 0.66 -22.35
N ASP A 829 -10.92 1.42 -23.17
CA ASP A 829 -11.51 2.47 -23.99
C ASP A 829 -12.21 1.89 -25.24
N LYS A 830 -12.61 2.77 -26.16
CA LYS A 830 -13.28 2.37 -27.42
C LYS A 830 -12.38 1.55 -28.36
N GLN A 831 -11.06 1.67 -28.21
CA GLN A 831 -10.04 0.93 -28.94
C GLN A 831 -9.67 -0.38 -28.21
N GLY A 832 -10.22 -0.61 -27.01
CA GLY A 832 -9.91 -1.76 -26.17
C GLY A 832 -8.66 -1.57 -25.31
N TRP A 833 -8.09 -0.36 -25.26
CA TRP A 833 -6.84 -0.05 -24.59
C TRP A 833 -7.09 0.46 -23.17
N ARG A 834 -6.14 0.22 -22.25
CA ARG A 834 -6.15 0.72 -20.87
C ARG A 834 -5.09 1.80 -20.73
N ALA A 835 -5.43 2.93 -20.12
CA ALA A 835 -4.52 4.09 -20.05
C ALA A 835 -3.23 3.77 -19.28
N PHE A 836 -3.33 3.03 -18.17
CA PHE A 836 -2.17 2.73 -17.32
C PHE A 836 -1.03 2.01 -18.04
N ASN A 837 -1.29 1.30 -19.14
CA ASN A 837 -0.27 0.59 -19.93
C ASN A 837 0.65 1.51 -20.75
N GLY A 838 0.49 2.84 -20.68
CA GLY A 838 1.45 3.81 -21.24
C GLY A 838 1.66 3.75 -22.76
N GLY A 839 0.79 3.06 -23.49
CA GLY A 839 0.91 2.87 -24.95
C GLY A 839 1.76 1.67 -25.39
N VAL A 840 2.20 0.81 -24.46
CA VAL A 840 2.96 -0.41 -24.80
C VAL A 840 2.03 -1.42 -25.49
N GLU A 841 2.18 -1.59 -26.81
CA GLU A 841 1.27 -2.41 -27.64
C GLU A 841 1.08 -3.84 -27.13
N LEU A 842 2.16 -4.48 -26.64
CA LEU A 842 2.12 -5.82 -26.06
C LEU A 842 1.06 -5.91 -24.95
N PHE A 843 1.07 -4.95 -24.02
CA PHE A 843 0.16 -4.94 -22.87
C PHE A 843 -1.26 -4.52 -23.25
N GLN A 844 -1.45 -3.88 -24.40
CA GLN A 844 -2.78 -3.48 -24.87
C GLN A 844 -3.48 -4.58 -25.65
N GLN A 845 -2.76 -5.28 -26.53
CA GLN A 845 -3.37 -6.12 -27.56
C GLN A 845 -3.28 -7.61 -27.28
N ASP A 846 -2.19 -8.07 -26.65
CA ASP A 846 -1.96 -9.50 -26.43
C ASP A 846 -2.93 -10.06 -25.39
N SER A 847 -3.63 -11.15 -25.74
CA SER A 847 -4.64 -11.79 -24.88
C SER A 847 -4.07 -12.39 -23.59
N HIS A 848 -2.76 -12.59 -23.52
CA HIS A 848 -2.05 -13.05 -22.33
C HIS A 848 -1.46 -11.89 -21.53
N TRP A 849 -1.78 -10.63 -21.83
CA TRP A 849 -1.28 -9.47 -21.06
C TRP A 849 -2.38 -8.47 -20.73
N ARG A 850 -3.27 -8.18 -21.69
CA ARG A 850 -4.24 -7.07 -21.62
C ARG A 850 -5.26 -7.10 -20.47
N ASP A 851 -5.38 -8.23 -19.78
CA ASP A 851 -6.33 -8.45 -18.68
C ASP A 851 -5.65 -8.62 -17.33
N TYR A 852 -4.35 -8.37 -17.26
CA TYR A 852 -3.60 -8.36 -16.01
C TYR A 852 -3.36 -6.91 -15.57
N ILE A 853 -4.02 -6.54 -14.48
CA ILE A 853 -4.12 -5.16 -14.03
C ILE A 853 -3.01 -4.88 -13.02
N LEU A 854 -2.21 -3.87 -13.30
CA LEU A 854 -1.25 -3.29 -12.37
C LEU A 854 -1.83 -2.02 -11.77
N PHE A 855 -1.44 -1.73 -10.53
CA PHE A 855 -1.96 -0.60 -9.78
C PHE A 855 -0.77 0.20 -9.29
N TYR A 856 -0.55 1.31 -9.99
CA TYR A 856 0.64 2.13 -9.81
C TYR A 856 0.53 3.09 -8.64
N GLU A 857 1.67 3.60 -8.17
CA GLU A 857 1.78 4.66 -7.17
C GLU A 857 0.96 5.89 -7.58
N TYR A 858 1.22 6.37 -8.80
CA TYR A 858 0.55 7.51 -9.42
C TYR A 858 0.40 7.34 -10.93
N PHE A 859 -0.31 8.27 -11.56
CA PHE A 859 -0.63 8.21 -12.99
C PHE A 859 -0.27 9.50 -13.68
N ASN A 860 0.22 9.39 -14.90
CA ASN A 860 0.60 10.54 -15.70
C ASN A 860 -0.59 11.51 -15.85
N GLY A 861 -0.36 12.78 -15.52
CA GLY A 861 -1.40 13.81 -15.46
C GLY A 861 -2.07 14.14 -16.79
N ASP A 862 -1.48 13.76 -17.92
CA ASP A 862 -1.98 14.07 -19.26
C ASP A 862 -2.52 12.85 -20.02
N ASN A 863 -1.97 11.65 -19.81
CA ASN A 863 -2.37 10.45 -20.57
C ASN A 863 -2.79 9.23 -19.71
N GLY A 864 -2.70 9.33 -18.38
CA GLY A 864 -3.14 8.28 -17.47
C GLY A 864 -2.24 7.03 -17.42
N ALA A 865 -1.03 7.07 -18.01
CA ALA A 865 -0.03 6.01 -17.88
C ALA A 865 0.32 5.77 -16.40
N GLY A 866 0.55 4.52 -16.01
CA GLY A 866 1.00 4.18 -14.65
C GLY A 866 2.48 4.49 -14.47
N ILE A 867 2.84 5.12 -13.35
CA ILE A 867 4.21 5.59 -13.05
C ILE A 867 4.53 5.27 -11.58
N GLY A 868 5.81 5.06 -11.26
CA GLY A 868 6.28 4.66 -9.93
C GLY A 868 5.97 3.18 -9.64
N ALA A 869 5.90 2.83 -8.36
CA ALA A 869 5.70 1.45 -7.90
C ALA A 869 4.49 0.78 -8.57
N SER A 870 4.71 -0.32 -9.31
CA SER A 870 3.67 -0.95 -10.15
C SER A 870 2.71 -1.89 -9.41
N HIS A 871 3.01 -2.23 -8.14
CA HIS A 871 2.17 -3.06 -7.27
C HIS A 871 1.69 -2.30 -6.04
N GLN A 872 1.58 -0.96 -6.14
CA GLN A 872 0.94 -0.10 -5.15
C GLN A 872 -0.60 -0.24 -5.11
N THR A 873 -1.01 -1.49 -5.03
CA THR A 873 -2.35 -1.95 -4.64
C THR A 873 -2.68 -1.63 -3.18
N GLY A 874 -1.89 -0.78 -2.52
CA GLY A 874 -2.22 -0.06 -1.31
C GLY A 874 -3.35 0.95 -1.53
N TRP A 875 -3.02 2.23 -1.72
CA TRP A 875 -4.07 3.26 -1.89
C TRP A 875 -4.78 3.18 -3.25
N THR A 876 -4.15 2.62 -4.29
CA THR A 876 -4.76 2.61 -5.63
C THR A 876 -5.94 1.63 -5.68
N ALA A 877 -6.01 0.70 -4.71
CA ALA A 877 -7.18 -0.13 -4.48
C ALA A 877 -8.45 0.65 -4.09
N LEU A 878 -8.37 1.96 -3.81
CA LEU A 878 -9.54 2.84 -3.72
C LEU A 878 -10.41 2.79 -4.99
N VAL A 879 -9.84 2.43 -6.16
CA VAL A 879 -10.62 2.19 -7.38
C VAL A 879 -11.70 1.13 -7.18
N ALA A 880 -11.47 0.11 -6.36
CA ALA A 880 -12.47 -0.91 -6.05
C ALA A 880 -13.70 -0.30 -5.36
N LYS A 881 -13.47 0.71 -4.51
CA LYS A 881 -14.52 1.44 -3.82
C LYS A 881 -15.26 2.40 -4.75
N LEU A 882 -14.56 3.07 -5.66
CA LEU A 882 -15.15 3.94 -6.69
C LEU A 882 -16.04 3.13 -7.64
N ILE A 883 -15.57 1.99 -8.13
CA ILE A 883 -16.35 1.05 -8.96
C ILE A 883 -17.62 0.61 -8.20
N GLN A 884 -17.49 0.26 -6.92
CA GLN A 884 -18.64 -0.15 -6.11
C GLN A 884 -19.73 0.93 -6.02
N GLN A 885 -19.33 2.20 -5.88
CA GLN A 885 -20.24 3.31 -5.68
C GLN A 885 -20.88 3.79 -6.99
N SER A 886 -20.09 3.85 -8.06
CA SER A 886 -20.45 4.56 -9.29
C SER A 886 -20.69 3.65 -10.49
N GLY A 887 -20.22 2.41 -10.47
CA GLY A 887 -20.17 1.55 -11.66
C GLY A 887 -21.51 1.05 -12.22
N GLY A 888 -22.65 1.50 -11.69
CA GLY A 888 -23.98 1.29 -12.28
C GLY A 888 -24.70 2.60 -12.65
N ARG A 889 -23.97 3.73 -12.65
CA ARG A 889 -24.47 5.09 -12.97
C ARG A 889 -23.76 5.62 -14.22
N ASP A 890 -23.83 4.85 -15.30
CA ASP A 890 -23.35 5.29 -16.62
C ASP A 890 -24.43 6.07 -17.37
#